data_AF-A0AAD5QBZ8-F1
#
_entry.id   AF-A0AAD5QBZ8-F1
#
_cell.length_a   1.000
_cell.length_b   1.000
_cell.length_c   1.000
_cell.angle_alpha   90.00
_cell.angle_beta   90.00
_cell.angle_gamma   90.00
#
_symmetry.space_group_name_H-M   'P 1'
#
loop_
_entity.id
_entity.type
_entity.pdbx_description
1 polymer ?
#
loop_
_entity_poly.entity_id
_entity_poly.type
_entity_poly.pdbx_seq_one_letter_code
_entity_poly.pdbx_strand_id
1 'polypeptide(L)'
;MGADEATRALSKEERKAAKLAAKLSKEAGEDSGMIVEKKEKKEKKEKKEKKEKKEKKEKKEKKEKKRSRDEDADETTTVDSADSEPEAPAAKKIKSDDAMATGATDGSENPSLDNFRICDETKAALRKRGINSLFPIQAMTFDKIVDGKDLMGRARTGMGKTLAFALPVIELLLKDTRPKRPGRAPRVICMAPTRELAKQVANEFELTGPSLSTVCIYGGASYQSQNNAFRQGVDILVGTTGRVIDHIERGNLRLHACEFLVLDEADTMLEMGFREDVQKVFAAMEAVQNEKAARRQILLFSATIPAWVKEVADKYMRKDREYVNLVKDSEDQASTDVQHIAIPCHWQGRPTLLANLLGVYAKKSTRTIIFAETKKDCNELAVHPEIKQDCQVLHGDIAQDQRETTMKAFREGRLRLLIATDVAARGLDMNVDLVINSEPPRKQSGNADVDTYVHRSGRTGRAGKKGICITLYTARQKDLVDFIERRIGNKFIRRGPPDTEDLIQASAAKAVDEIENVDPEMITIFEDKAQELLDTLGPKRSLAAALACITGHTKPPRRTSLMSGVPDYVTVMFTSYNPIRAKGYVWNALNRDFSEEIANNIKQLTITEDTMGACFDLPESGLTLLNQLIEEQGEQCQYSIPKTLPKLQQPAYATRPQGGNRGYGGGSGGRGSWGGRGGAGGRGGGRGRGGSSGGRGAVVAAEQQQEAEHSLQTGWSICHYIHIKRPSQLSRDVNLYLFRDRPNCAPMWEAFPNGGCWILKIKKKANVLGKMWQDLVFAAIGEAFEELDVVGIAMAIRSKEDMLSVWNADNSNEETRFKIGEKLKEILMLDPNTLIEYKFHANSIKDMSTFRNAKPYVFAAATPAN
;
A
#
# COMPACT_ATOMS: atom_id res chain seq x y z
N MET A 1 36.51 65.89 -56.98
CA MET A 1 35.20 66.39 -56.51
C MET A 1 34.81 65.54 -55.31
N GLY A 2 34.68 66.05 -54.08
CA GLY A 2 34.94 67.40 -53.57
C GLY A 2 33.85 67.87 -52.61
N ALA A 3 34.22 68.18 -51.35
CA ALA A 3 33.36 68.55 -50.21
C ALA A 3 32.44 67.39 -49.72
N ASP A 4 32.07 67.20 -48.43
CA ASP A 4 31.83 68.11 -47.27
C ASP A 4 30.58 69.00 -47.46
N GLU A 5 29.68 69.27 -46.50
CA GLU A 5 29.26 68.61 -45.24
C GLU A 5 27.68 68.62 -45.28
N ALA A 6 26.81 68.48 -44.27
CA ALA A 6 26.99 68.56 -42.83
C ALA A 6 26.00 67.75 -41.96
N THR A 7 26.22 67.81 -40.65
CA THR A 7 25.27 67.64 -39.51
C THR A 7 23.77 67.57 -39.87
N ARG A 8 22.96 66.71 -39.23
CA ARG A 8 22.72 66.70 -37.77
C ARG A 8 22.47 65.31 -37.18
N ALA A 9 22.97 65.13 -35.96
CA ALA A 9 22.60 64.00 -35.11
C ALA A 9 21.23 64.24 -34.44
N LEU A 10 20.32 63.28 -34.54
CA LEU A 10 19.17 63.17 -33.65
C LEU A 10 19.66 62.74 -32.26
N SER A 11 19.16 63.41 -31.22
CA SER A 11 19.61 63.28 -29.84
C SER A 11 19.31 61.91 -29.22
N LYS A 12 20.01 61.59 -28.12
CA LYS A 12 19.66 60.45 -27.26
C LYS A 12 18.27 60.57 -26.65
N GLU A 13 17.70 61.77 -26.59
CA GLU A 13 16.38 62.04 -26.00
C GLU A 13 15.25 61.76 -27.00
N GLU A 14 15.39 62.15 -28.26
CA GLU A 14 14.42 61.82 -29.32
C GLU A 14 14.31 60.29 -29.51
N ARG A 15 15.43 59.57 -29.46
CA ARG A 15 15.43 58.09 -29.46
C ARG A 15 14.83 57.46 -28.20
N LYS A 16 14.82 58.18 -27.05
CA LYS A 16 14.07 57.77 -25.84
C LYS A 16 12.57 58.05 -26.00
N ALA A 17 12.20 59.24 -26.48
CA ALA A 17 10.81 59.65 -26.69
C ALA A 17 10.08 58.72 -27.68
N ALA A 18 10.72 58.40 -28.81
CA ALA A 18 10.19 57.44 -29.78
C ALA A 18 9.95 56.04 -29.16
N LYS A 19 10.88 55.56 -28.32
CA LYS A 19 10.71 54.29 -27.59
C LYS A 19 9.62 54.37 -26.51
N LEU A 20 9.42 55.52 -25.87
CA LEU A 20 8.35 55.72 -24.89
C LEU A 20 6.97 55.73 -25.56
N ALA A 21 6.82 56.45 -26.67
CA ALA A 21 5.60 56.48 -27.47
C ALA A 21 5.23 55.10 -28.05
N ALA A 22 6.23 54.35 -28.53
CA ALA A 22 6.06 52.97 -28.99
C ALA A 22 5.71 51.97 -27.86
N LYS A 23 6.00 52.31 -26.60
CA LYS A 23 5.59 51.51 -25.43
C LYS A 23 4.16 51.86 -25.00
N LEU A 24 3.85 53.16 -24.88
CA LEU A 24 2.53 53.65 -24.47
C LEU A 24 1.41 53.27 -25.45
N SER A 25 1.67 53.32 -26.77
CA SER A 25 0.72 52.84 -27.79
C SER A 25 0.46 51.33 -27.73
N LYS A 26 1.44 50.55 -27.25
CA LYS A 26 1.29 49.10 -27.08
C LYS A 26 0.50 48.76 -25.81
N GLU A 27 0.79 49.44 -24.71
CA GLU A 27 0.09 49.30 -23.43
C GLU A 27 -1.39 49.73 -23.54
N ALA A 28 -1.69 50.78 -24.32
CA ALA A 28 -3.07 51.18 -24.63
C ALA A 28 -3.85 50.15 -25.49
N GLY A 29 -3.15 49.39 -26.34
CA GLY A 29 -3.75 48.33 -27.15
C GLY A 29 -4.19 47.12 -26.33
N GLU A 30 -3.34 46.65 -25.42
CA GLU A 30 -3.54 45.40 -24.67
C GLU A 30 -4.73 45.48 -23.70
N ASP A 31 -4.96 46.63 -23.05
CA ASP A 31 -6.08 46.80 -22.10
C ASP A 31 -7.47 46.78 -22.80
N SER A 32 -7.53 47.30 -24.04
CA SER A 32 -8.77 47.27 -24.85
C SER A 32 -9.23 45.86 -25.19
N GLY A 33 -8.29 44.97 -25.56
CA GLY A 33 -8.58 43.56 -25.86
C GLY A 33 -9.04 42.78 -24.62
N MET A 34 -8.45 43.07 -23.45
CA MET A 34 -8.80 42.38 -22.21
C MET A 34 -10.24 42.68 -21.74
N ILE A 35 -10.81 43.83 -22.13
CA ILE A 35 -12.21 44.19 -21.82
C ILE A 35 -13.20 43.39 -22.69
N VAL A 36 -12.88 43.16 -23.97
CA VAL A 36 -13.73 42.40 -24.90
C VAL A 36 -13.79 40.92 -24.48
N GLU A 37 -12.64 40.30 -24.20
CA GLU A 37 -12.58 38.92 -23.66
C GLU A 37 -13.42 38.75 -22.39
N LYS A 38 -13.35 39.73 -21.46
CA LYS A 38 -14.11 39.69 -20.20
C LYS A 38 -15.62 39.74 -20.43
N LYS A 39 -16.10 40.47 -21.45
CA LYS A 39 -17.53 40.48 -21.84
C LYS A 39 -17.96 39.11 -22.37
N GLU A 40 -17.25 38.53 -23.34
CA GLU A 40 -17.59 37.20 -23.88
C GLU A 40 -17.59 36.10 -22.81
N LYS A 41 -16.56 36.08 -21.96
CA LYS A 41 -16.43 35.08 -20.89
C LYS A 41 -17.56 35.21 -19.85
N LYS A 42 -18.09 36.42 -19.63
CA LYS A 42 -19.27 36.65 -18.79
C LYS A 42 -20.56 36.13 -19.44
N GLU A 43 -20.81 36.44 -20.71
CA GLU A 43 -21.99 35.91 -21.43
C GLU A 43 -22.00 34.37 -21.51
N LYS A 44 -20.86 33.76 -21.86
CA LYS A 44 -20.72 32.30 -21.93
C LYS A 44 -20.98 31.65 -20.57
N LYS A 45 -20.61 32.31 -19.47
CA LYS A 45 -20.92 31.85 -18.10
C LYS A 45 -22.41 31.98 -17.75
N GLU A 46 -23.06 33.11 -18.05
CA GLU A 46 -24.49 33.28 -17.78
C GLU A 46 -25.37 32.34 -18.62
N LYS A 47 -25.01 32.08 -19.88
CA LYS A 47 -25.67 31.05 -20.72
C LYS A 47 -25.52 29.64 -20.12
N LYS A 48 -24.36 29.30 -19.55
CA LYS A 48 -24.15 28.01 -18.85
C LYS A 48 -24.97 27.89 -17.56
N GLU A 49 -24.97 28.91 -16.70
CA GLU A 49 -25.76 28.91 -15.46
C GLU A 49 -27.27 28.87 -15.71
N LYS A 50 -27.77 29.51 -16.78
CA LYS A 50 -29.16 29.38 -17.22
C LYS A 50 -29.50 27.94 -17.67
N LYS A 51 -28.59 27.25 -18.38
CA LYS A 51 -28.79 25.84 -18.79
C LYS A 51 -28.84 24.90 -17.58
N GLU A 52 -27.88 25.00 -16.65
CA GLU A 52 -27.85 24.17 -15.44
C GLU A 52 -29.07 24.40 -14.52
N LYS A 53 -29.61 25.62 -14.46
CA LYS A 53 -30.87 25.90 -13.76
C LYS A 53 -32.08 25.25 -14.42
N LYS A 54 -32.13 25.18 -15.76
CA LYS A 54 -33.24 24.51 -16.48
C LYS A 54 -33.23 23.00 -16.24
N GLU A 55 -32.08 22.34 -16.41
CA GLU A 55 -31.93 20.90 -16.17
C GLU A 55 -32.25 20.50 -14.72
N LYS A 56 -31.91 21.35 -13.74
CA LYS A 56 -32.28 21.16 -12.32
C LYS A 56 -33.78 21.31 -12.07
N LYS A 57 -34.50 22.16 -12.83
CA LYS A 57 -35.97 22.28 -12.71
C LYS A 57 -36.68 21.06 -13.27
N GLU A 58 -36.31 20.63 -14.49
CA GLU A 58 -36.86 19.43 -15.13
C GLU A 58 -36.62 18.15 -14.30
N LYS A 59 -35.46 18.03 -13.65
CA LYS A 59 -35.17 16.93 -12.68
C LYS A 59 -35.98 17.02 -11.37
N LYS A 60 -36.48 18.20 -10.97
CA LYS A 60 -37.33 18.33 -9.78
C LYS A 60 -38.78 17.96 -10.10
N GLU A 61 -39.32 18.47 -11.20
CA GLU A 61 -40.68 18.16 -11.68
C GLU A 61 -40.86 16.66 -11.97
N LYS A 62 -39.86 15.99 -12.55
CA LYS A 62 -39.84 14.52 -12.69
C LYS A 62 -39.74 13.74 -11.37
N LYS A 63 -39.29 14.35 -10.28
CA LYS A 63 -39.18 13.72 -8.95
C LYS A 63 -40.43 13.92 -8.10
N GLU A 64 -41.16 15.02 -8.31
CA GLU A 64 -42.47 15.27 -7.70
C GLU A 64 -43.56 14.41 -8.35
N LYS A 65 -43.59 14.31 -9.69
CA LYS A 65 -44.47 13.36 -10.41
C LYS A 65 -44.20 11.87 -10.16
N LYS A 66 -43.12 11.52 -9.43
CA LYS A 66 -42.84 10.14 -8.99
C LYS A 66 -43.04 9.94 -7.48
N ARG A 67 -43.71 10.88 -6.80
CA ARG A 67 -44.19 10.70 -5.42
C ARG A 67 -45.72 10.60 -5.36
N SER A 68 -46.42 11.41 -6.17
CA SER A 68 -47.88 11.35 -6.36
C SER A 68 -48.36 10.13 -7.17
N ARG A 69 -47.81 8.93 -6.89
CA ARG A 69 -48.16 7.66 -7.53
C ARG A 69 -47.84 6.42 -6.69
N ASP A 70 -47.17 6.59 -5.54
CA ASP A 70 -46.80 5.51 -4.62
C ASP A 70 -47.56 5.65 -3.28
N GLU A 71 -48.69 6.37 -3.26
CA GLU A 71 -49.53 6.66 -2.05
C GLU A 71 -50.98 6.13 -2.15
N ASP A 72 -51.35 5.46 -3.24
CA ASP A 72 -52.65 4.79 -3.44
C ASP A 72 -52.44 3.30 -3.81
N ALA A 73 -52.25 2.43 -2.81
CA ALA A 73 -52.59 0.98 -2.82
C ALA A 73 -51.91 0.18 -1.68
N ASP A 74 -52.46 0.25 -0.45
CA ASP A 74 -52.51 -0.91 0.47
C ASP A 74 -53.55 -0.68 1.59
N GLU A 75 -54.62 -1.47 1.63
CA GLU A 75 -55.35 -1.72 2.88
C GLU A 75 -56.27 -2.96 2.78
N THR A 76 -56.11 -3.90 3.73
CA THR A 76 -57.01 -5.04 4.05
C THR A 76 -57.19 -6.12 2.95
N THR A 77 -57.17 -7.43 3.24
CA THR A 77 -57.78 -8.15 4.37
C THR A 77 -57.00 -9.43 4.74
N THR A 78 -57.28 -9.98 5.93
CA THR A 78 -56.85 -11.31 6.40
C THR A 78 -58.00 -12.32 6.35
N VAL A 79 -57.68 -13.64 6.37
CA VAL A 79 -58.29 -14.72 7.20
C VAL A 79 -58.20 -16.13 6.53
N ASP A 80 -57.93 -17.13 7.39
CA ASP A 80 -58.09 -18.62 7.32
C ASP A 80 -57.37 -19.58 6.33
N SER A 81 -56.45 -20.35 6.92
CA SER A 81 -56.38 -21.82 7.10
C SER A 81 -57.04 -22.83 6.12
N ALA A 82 -56.26 -23.86 5.69
CA ALA A 82 -56.44 -25.30 6.05
C ALA A 82 -55.53 -26.29 5.27
N ASP A 83 -54.87 -27.20 6.00
CA ASP A 83 -54.46 -28.61 5.73
C ASP A 83 -53.90 -29.20 4.40
N SER A 84 -53.13 -30.29 4.62
CA SER A 84 -52.84 -31.48 3.77
C SER A 84 -51.56 -31.57 2.92
N GLU A 85 -50.62 -32.38 3.44
CA GLU A 85 -49.73 -33.28 2.69
C GLU A 85 -50.46 -34.62 2.40
N PRO A 86 -49.89 -35.58 1.64
CA PRO A 86 -48.98 -35.49 0.49
C PRO A 86 -49.42 -36.38 -0.71
N GLU A 87 -48.86 -36.19 -1.91
CA GLU A 87 -48.65 -37.34 -2.83
C GLU A 87 -47.61 -37.08 -3.94
N ALA A 88 -47.06 -38.17 -4.48
CA ALA A 88 -46.30 -38.22 -5.72
C ALA A 88 -46.67 -39.52 -6.46
N PRO A 89 -46.71 -39.54 -7.81
CA PRO A 89 -45.67 -40.32 -8.50
C PRO A 89 -45.36 -39.89 -9.97
N ALA A 90 -44.59 -40.74 -10.65
CA ALA A 90 -44.62 -41.02 -12.10
C ALA A 90 -43.83 -40.11 -13.07
N ALA A 91 -42.53 -40.40 -13.13
CA ALA A 91 -41.59 -40.03 -14.19
C ALA A 91 -41.99 -40.39 -15.64
N LYS A 92 -41.29 -39.76 -16.62
CA LYS A 92 -40.97 -40.37 -17.93
C LYS A 92 -39.52 -40.11 -18.32
N LYS A 93 -38.84 -41.11 -18.91
CA LYS A 93 -37.40 -41.10 -19.27
C LYS A 93 -37.19 -41.09 -20.79
N ILE A 94 -36.25 -40.26 -21.24
CA ILE A 94 -35.42 -40.43 -22.46
C ILE A 94 -34.08 -39.74 -22.10
N LYS A 95 -33.04 -40.41 -21.55
CA LYS A 95 -32.01 -41.25 -22.21
C LYS A 95 -31.48 -40.67 -23.53
N SER A 96 -30.17 -40.57 -23.79
CA SER A 96 -28.93 -40.60 -22.99
C SER A 96 -27.79 -40.45 -24.00
N ASP A 97 -26.64 -39.87 -23.61
CA ASP A 97 -25.31 -40.37 -24.01
C ASP A 97 -24.23 -39.65 -23.19
N ASP A 98 -23.57 -40.41 -22.31
CA ASP A 98 -22.50 -39.93 -21.44
C ASP A 98 -21.13 -40.11 -22.11
N ALA A 99 -20.33 -39.05 -22.13
CA ALA A 99 -18.89 -39.12 -22.37
C ALA A 99 -18.17 -38.50 -21.16
N MET A 100 -17.84 -39.32 -20.17
CA MET A 100 -17.36 -38.89 -18.86
C MET A 100 -15.83 -38.82 -18.81
N ALA A 101 -15.29 -37.66 -18.40
CA ALA A 101 -13.89 -37.46 -18.02
C ALA A 101 -13.85 -36.50 -16.80
N THR A 102 -14.32 -36.96 -15.63
CA THR A 102 -13.48 -37.48 -14.52
C THR A 102 -12.58 -36.43 -13.88
N GLY A 103 -12.78 -36.21 -12.57
CA GLY A 103 -12.13 -35.14 -11.81
C GLY A 103 -10.61 -35.31 -11.66
N ALA A 104 -9.95 -34.19 -11.36
CA ALA A 104 -8.51 -34.14 -11.16
C ALA A 104 -8.07 -35.01 -9.96
N THR A 105 -7.28 -36.04 -10.25
CA THR A 105 -6.43 -36.76 -9.29
C THR A 105 -4.98 -36.31 -9.45
N ASP A 106 -4.22 -36.36 -8.36
CA ASP A 106 -2.82 -35.96 -8.34
C ASP A 106 -1.95 -36.95 -9.15
N GLY A 107 -1.07 -36.44 -10.02
CA GLY A 107 -0.07 -37.26 -10.73
C GLY A 107 -0.29 -37.60 -12.22
N SER A 108 -1.29 -37.06 -12.93
CA SER A 108 -1.37 -37.24 -14.40
C SER A 108 -0.37 -36.36 -15.15
N GLU A 109 0.33 -36.92 -16.14
CA GLU A 109 1.21 -36.13 -17.02
C GLU A 109 0.42 -35.08 -17.81
N ASN A 110 1.04 -33.91 -18.03
CA ASN A 110 0.44 -32.85 -18.85
C ASN A 110 0.23 -33.36 -20.29
N PRO A 111 -0.94 -33.11 -20.93
CA PRO A 111 -1.24 -33.63 -22.26
C PRO A 111 -0.25 -33.15 -23.32
N SER A 112 0.25 -34.07 -24.14
CA SER A 112 1.21 -33.82 -25.23
C SER A 112 0.68 -32.79 -26.24
N LEU A 113 1.59 -32.01 -26.83
CA LEU A 113 1.28 -31.11 -27.97
C LEU A 113 0.60 -31.84 -29.15
N ASP A 114 0.83 -33.14 -29.30
CA ASP A 114 0.27 -33.90 -30.43
C ASP A 114 -1.20 -34.28 -30.23
N ASN A 115 -1.76 -34.06 -29.04
CA ASN A 115 -3.20 -34.25 -28.76
C ASN A 115 -4.06 -33.06 -29.25
N PHE A 116 -3.45 -31.97 -29.73
CA PHE A 116 -4.11 -30.70 -30.04
C PHE A 116 -3.95 -30.31 -31.51
N ARG A 117 -4.87 -29.47 -32.02
CA ARG A 117 -4.93 -28.97 -33.41
C ARG A 117 -3.87 -27.89 -33.71
N ILE A 118 -2.60 -28.18 -33.37
CA ILE A 118 -1.41 -27.33 -33.50
C ILE A 118 -0.60 -27.73 -34.75
N CYS A 119 -0.15 -26.76 -35.55
CA CYS A 119 0.69 -26.98 -36.72
C CYS A 119 2.16 -27.29 -36.37
N ASP A 120 2.88 -27.94 -37.30
CA ASP A 120 4.25 -28.40 -37.03
C ASP A 120 5.28 -27.26 -36.89
N GLU A 121 5.06 -26.09 -37.52
CA GLU A 121 5.88 -24.88 -37.30
C GLU A 121 5.84 -24.45 -35.82
N THR A 122 4.63 -24.33 -35.27
CA THR A 122 4.43 -23.94 -33.87
C THR A 122 4.79 -25.06 -32.90
N LYS A 123 4.56 -26.33 -33.22
CA LYS A 123 5.10 -27.46 -32.42
C LYS A 123 6.63 -27.42 -32.35
N ALA A 124 7.32 -27.12 -33.46
CA ALA A 124 8.78 -26.99 -33.47
C ALA A 124 9.25 -25.77 -32.65
N ALA A 125 8.56 -24.64 -32.74
CA ALA A 125 8.84 -23.44 -31.94
C ALA A 125 8.67 -23.70 -30.43
N LEU A 126 7.63 -24.42 -30.02
CA LEU A 126 7.39 -24.82 -28.63
C LEU A 126 8.44 -25.84 -28.13
N ARG A 127 8.73 -26.90 -28.90
CA ARG A 127 9.75 -27.91 -28.55
C ARG A 127 11.15 -27.29 -28.41
N LYS A 128 11.50 -26.33 -29.26
CA LYS A 128 12.77 -25.54 -29.16
C LYS A 128 12.88 -24.76 -27.84
N ARG A 129 11.77 -24.47 -27.18
CA ARG A 129 11.68 -23.79 -25.87
C ARG A 129 11.53 -24.78 -24.69
N GLY A 130 11.62 -26.08 -24.94
CA GLY A 130 11.41 -27.14 -23.94
C GLY A 130 9.94 -27.44 -23.61
N ILE A 131 8.99 -26.88 -24.37
CA ILE A 131 7.55 -27.09 -24.16
C ILE A 131 7.13 -28.30 -24.99
N ASN A 132 6.90 -29.44 -24.31
CA ASN A 132 6.48 -30.71 -24.93
C ASN A 132 5.02 -31.09 -24.64
N SER A 133 4.38 -30.37 -23.71
CA SER A 133 3.04 -30.65 -23.18
C SER A 133 2.35 -29.36 -22.76
N LEU A 134 1.01 -29.29 -22.86
CA LEU A 134 0.22 -28.13 -22.42
C LEU A 134 -0.15 -28.24 -20.94
N PHE A 135 -0.02 -27.14 -20.19
CA PHE A 135 -0.55 -27.05 -18.82
C PHE A 135 -2.09 -27.11 -18.80
N PRO A 136 -2.74 -27.46 -17.67
CA PRO A 136 -4.19 -27.68 -17.63
C PRO A 136 -5.03 -26.51 -18.16
N ILE A 137 -4.65 -25.25 -17.90
CA ILE A 137 -5.39 -24.09 -18.44
C ILE A 137 -5.28 -24.02 -19.96
N GLN A 138 -4.10 -24.30 -20.52
CA GLN A 138 -3.84 -24.27 -21.95
C GLN A 138 -4.65 -25.39 -22.64
N ALA A 139 -4.59 -26.61 -22.09
CA ALA A 139 -5.37 -27.74 -22.58
C ALA A 139 -6.89 -27.48 -22.54
N MET A 140 -7.40 -26.94 -21.43
CA MET A 140 -8.85 -26.68 -21.27
C MET A 140 -9.36 -25.48 -22.08
N THR A 141 -8.51 -24.52 -22.47
CA THR A 141 -8.94 -23.36 -23.28
C THR A 141 -8.65 -23.51 -24.77
N PHE A 142 -7.67 -24.32 -25.18
CA PHE A 142 -7.18 -24.38 -26.57
C PHE A 142 -8.33 -24.60 -27.57
N ASP A 143 -9.03 -25.74 -27.50
CA ASP A 143 -10.06 -26.07 -28.49
C ASP A 143 -11.27 -25.13 -28.41
N LYS A 144 -11.68 -24.70 -27.21
CA LYS A 144 -12.74 -23.71 -27.03
C LYS A 144 -12.44 -22.38 -27.74
N ILE A 145 -11.17 -21.97 -27.77
CA ILE A 145 -10.73 -20.76 -28.48
C ILE A 145 -10.64 -21.03 -29.99
N VAL A 146 -10.11 -22.18 -30.42
CA VAL A 146 -10.04 -22.58 -31.84
C VAL A 146 -11.44 -22.71 -32.47
N ASP A 147 -12.44 -23.19 -31.72
CA ASP A 147 -13.84 -23.28 -32.14
C ASP A 147 -14.60 -21.94 -31.99
N GLY A 148 -13.88 -20.85 -31.77
CA GLY A 148 -14.40 -19.49 -31.86
C GLY A 148 -15.31 -19.05 -30.71
N LYS A 149 -15.25 -19.69 -29.52
CA LYS A 149 -16.02 -19.25 -28.33
C LYS A 149 -15.36 -18.05 -27.65
N ASP A 150 -16.18 -17.11 -27.14
CA ASP A 150 -15.68 -16.15 -26.16
C ASP A 150 -15.33 -16.91 -24.88
N LEU A 151 -14.24 -16.56 -24.19
CA LEU A 151 -13.75 -17.34 -23.07
C LEU A 151 -13.25 -16.48 -21.90
N MET A 152 -13.68 -16.84 -20.70
CA MET A 152 -13.14 -16.35 -19.42
C MET A 152 -12.26 -17.44 -18.78
N GLY A 153 -10.96 -17.19 -18.64
CA GLY A 153 -9.99 -18.09 -18.00
C GLY A 153 -9.54 -17.58 -16.63
N ARG A 154 -9.95 -18.27 -15.55
CA ARG A 154 -9.45 -18.01 -14.18
C ARG A 154 -8.39 -19.05 -13.81
N ALA A 155 -7.15 -18.60 -13.66
CA ALA A 155 -6.02 -19.43 -13.21
C ALA A 155 -4.98 -18.59 -12.44
N ARG A 156 -4.27 -19.21 -11.49
CA ARG A 156 -3.24 -18.55 -10.67
C ARG A 156 -2.04 -18.12 -11.53
N THR A 157 -1.30 -17.12 -11.08
CA THR A 157 -0.08 -16.66 -11.77
C THR A 157 0.96 -17.78 -11.79
N GLY A 158 1.66 -17.95 -12.93
CA GLY A 158 2.58 -19.08 -13.16
C GLY A 158 1.94 -20.30 -13.83
N MET A 159 0.60 -20.43 -13.85
CA MET A 159 -0.09 -21.55 -14.53
C MET A 159 -0.10 -21.46 -16.08
N GLY A 160 0.70 -20.57 -16.69
CA GLY A 160 0.83 -20.50 -18.16
C GLY A 160 -0.31 -19.85 -18.94
N LYS A 161 -1.08 -18.95 -18.30
CA LYS A 161 -2.22 -18.20 -18.92
C LYS A 161 -1.89 -17.54 -20.26
N THR A 162 -0.71 -16.95 -20.42
CA THR A 162 -0.35 -16.21 -21.64
C THR A 162 -0.35 -17.10 -22.88
N LEU A 163 0.27 -18.28 -22.81
CA LEU A 163 0.24 -19.25 -23.91
C LEU A 163 -1.17 -19.82 -24.13
N ALA A 164 -2.01 -19.87 -23.09
CA ALA A 164 -3.38 -20.41 -23.16
C ALA A 164 -4.33 -19.60 -24.05
N PHE A 165 -4.05 -18.30 -24.27
CA PHE A 165 -4.68 -17.52 -25.33
C PHE A 165 -3.79 -17.35 -26.57
N ALA A 166 -2.48 -17.16 -26.41
CA ALA A 166 -1.60 -16.85 -27.54
C ALA A 166 -1.52 -18.01 -28.55
N LEU A 167 -1.38 -19.25 -28.08
CA LEU A 167 -1.25 -20.45 -28.91
C LEU A 167 -2.47 -20.70 -29.83
N PRO A 168 -3.71 -20.84 -29.33
CA PRO A 168 -4.87 -21.06 -30.21
C PRO A 168 -5.16 -19.87 -31.12
N VAL A 169 -4.85 -18.64 -30.69
CA VAL A 169 -4.97 -17.45 -31.55
C VAL A 169 -3.93 -17.48 -32.69
N ILE A 170 -2.68 -17.82 -32.43
CA ILE A 170 -1.64 -18.02 -33.46
C ILE A 170 -2.07 -19.09 -34.47
N GLU A 171 -2.59 -20.22 -33.99
CA GLU A 171 -3.11 -21.30 -34.84
C GLU A 171 -4.28 -20.86 -35.74
N LEU A 172 -5.10 -19.89 -35.32
CA LEU A 172 -6.14 -19.28 -36.15
C LEU A 172 -5.61 -18.16 -37.06
N LEU A 173 -4.48 -17.53 -36.72
CA LEU A 173 -3.81 -16.58 -37.59
C LEU A 173 -3.04 -17.27 -38.72
N LEU A 174 -2.33 -18.38 -38.45
CA LEU A 174 -1.51 -19.11 -39.41
C LEU A 174 -2.31 -19.82 -40.52
N LYS A 175 -3.59 -20.13 -40.25
CA LYS A 175 -4.53 -20.69 -41.24
C LYS A 175 -5.01 -19.69 -42.30
N ASP A 176 -4.61 -18.42 -42.19
CA ASP A 176 -5.01 -17.34 -43.10
C ASP A 176 -4.04 -17.17 -44.27
N THR A 177 -4.53 -17.39 -45.48
CA THR A 177 -3.77 -17.22 -46.73
C THR A 177 -3.83 -15.81 -47.32
N ARG A 178 -4.47 -14.83 -46.65
CA ARG A 178 -4.55 -13.44 -47.12
C ARG A 178 -3.14 -12.84 -47.31
N PRO A 179 -2.85 -12.15 -48.43
CA PRO A 179 -1.52 -11.63 -48.71
C PRO A 179 -1.13 -10.51 -47.72
N LYS A 180 0.03 -10.66 -47.08
CA LYS A 180 0.58 -9.69 -46.10
C LYS A 180 0.94 -8.36 -46.77
N ARG A 181 -0.01 -7.41 -46.73
CA ARG A 181 0.16 -6.05 -47.28
C ARG A 181 0.76 -5.09 -46.23
N PRO A 182 1.54 -4.08 -46.66
CA PRO A 182 1.88 -2.92 -45.83
C PRO A 182 0.63 -2.19 -45.35
N GLY A 183 0.71 -1.54 -44.19
CA GLY A 183 -0.39 -0.77 -43.61
C GLY A 183 -1.62 -1.58 -43.17
N ARG A 184 -1.57 -2.92 -43.15
CA ARG A 184 -2.67 -3.76 -42.64
C ARG A 184 -2.86 -3.55 -41.15
N ALA A 185 -4.13 -3.48 -40.74
CA ALA A 185 -4.54 -3.32 -39.34
C ALA A 185 -4.48 -4.65 -38.58
N PRO A 186 -4.17 -4.64 -37.27
CA PRO A 186 -4.03 -5.86 -36.47
C PRO A 186 -5.34 -6.67 -36.40
N ARG A 187 -5.20 -7.99 -36.52
CA ARG A 187 -6.26 -8.99 -36.28
C ARG A 187 -6.42 -9.30 -34.79
N VAL A 188 -5.35 -9.19 -34.01
CA VAL A 188 -5.36 -9.40 -32.55
C VAL A 188 -5.01 -8.10 -31.84
N ILE A 189 -5.79 -7.73 -30.84
CA ILE A 189 -5.42 -6.72 -29.85
C ILE A 189 -5.40 -7.36 -28.46
N CYS A 190 -4.22 -7.44 -27.84
CA CYS A 190 -4.06 -7.86 -26.45
C CYS A 190 -3.73 -6.66 -25.57
N MET A 191 -4.57 -6.39 -24.58
CA MET A 191 -4.36 -5.33 -23.60
C MET A 191 -3.80 -5.91 -22.29
N ALA A 192 -2.85 -5.19 -21.71
CA ALA A 192 -2.16 -5.53 -20.46
C ALA A 192 -2.09 -4.31 -19.53
N PRO A 193 -2.12 -4.48 -18.19
CA PRO A 193 -2.01 -3.37 -17.25
C PRO A 193 -0.63 -2.69 -17.21
N THR A 194 0.47 -3.44 -17.37
CA THR A 194 1.85 -2.91 -17.28
C THR A 194 2.64 -3.02 -18.58
N ARG A 195 3.71 -2.21 -18.70
CA ARG A 195 4.60 -2.21 -19.88
C ARG A 195 5.38 -3.52 -19.95
N GLU A 196 5.75 -4.01 -18.78
CA GLU A 196 6.47 -5.25 -18.53
C GLU A 196 5.64 -6.47 -18.97
N LEU A 197 4.35 -6.56 -18.58
CA LEU A 197 3.47 -7.62 -19.07
C LEU A 197 3.24 -7.49 -20.59
N ALA A 198 3.03 -6.28 -21.11
CA ALA A 198 2.85 -6.08 -22.56
C ALA A 198 4.06 -6.60 -23.37
N LYS A 199 5.30 -6.36 -22.91
CA LYS A 199 6.51 -6.94 -23.52
C LYS A 199 6.57 -8.46 -23.40
N GLN A 200 6.26 -9.01 -22.22
CA GLN A 200 6.25 -10.45 -21.99
C GLN A 200 5.28 -11.16 -22.93
N VAL A 201 4.05 -10.65 -23.04
CA VAL A 201 3.00 -11.21 -23.90
C VAL A 201 3.36 -11.05 -25.40
N ALA A 202 3.94 -9.91 -25.82
CA ALA A 202 4.43 -9.74 -27.18
C ALA A 202 5.54 -10.75 -27.54
N ASN A 203 6.53 -10.92 -26.66
CA ASN A 203 7.60 -11.89 -26.81
C ASN A 203 7.05 -13.34 -26.84
N GLU A 204 5.98 -13.66 -26.09
CA GLU A 204 5.33 -14.97 -26.16
C GLU A 204 4.68 -15.22 -27.53
N PHE A 205 4.06 -14.19 -28.14
CA PHE A 205 3.57 -14.26 -29.52
C PHE A 205 4.71 -14.40 -30.53
N GLU A 206 5.75 -13.58 -30.44
CA GLU A 206 6.94 -13.60 -31.33
C GLU A 206 7.69 -14.95 -31.30
N LEU A 207 7.81 -15.57 -30.12
CA LEU A 207 8.46 -16.87 -29.95
C LEU A 207 7.62 -18.08 -30.37
N THR A 208 6.29 -17.92 -30.50
CA THR A 208 5.36 -19.04 -30.78
C THR A 208 4.81 -19.00 -32.22
N GLY A 209 4.73 -17.80 -32.81
CA GLY A 209 4.34 -17.57 -34.20
C GLY A 209 5.30 -16.60 -34.89
N PRO A 210 6.58 -16.98 -35.10
CA PRO A 210 7.64 -16.08 -35.60
C PRO A 210 7.41 -15.59 -37.04
N SER A 211 6.49 -16.22 -37.78
CA SER A 211 6.05 -15.81 -39.11
C SER A 211 4.97 -14.72 -39.10
N LEU A 212 4.48 -14.29 -37.92
CA LEU A 212 3.46 -13.24 -37.74
C LEU A 212 4.08 -11.91 -37.28
N SER A 213 3.54 -10.79 -37.75
CA SER A 213 4.01 -9.44 -37.41
C SER A 213 3.39 -8.98 -36.07
N THR A 214 4.11 -9.17 -34.98
CA THR A 214 3.76 -8.66 -33.65
C THR A 214 4.31 -7.24 -33.44
N VAL A 215 3.59 -6.41 -32.67
CA VAL A 215 4.10 -5.14 -32.15
C VAL A 215 3.71 -4.94 -30.68
N CYS A 216 4.64 -4.47 -29.87
CA CYS A 216 4.41 -4.08 -28.48
C CYS A 216 4.33 -2.55 -28.33
N ILE A 217 3.18 -2.01 -27.92
CA ILE A 217 2.97 -0.56 -27.72
C ILE A 217 2.72 -0.18 -26.26
N TYR A 218 3.46 0.81 -25.77
CA TYR A 218 3.35 1.28 -24.39
C TYR A 218 3.81 2.74 -24.24
N GLY A 219 3.35 3.38 -23.15
CA GLY A 219 3.75 4.75 -22.81
C GLY A 219 5.23 4.87 -22.46
N GLY A 220 5.81 6.06 -22.62
CA GLY A 220 7.25 6.29 -22.43
C GLY A 220 8.11 5.95 -23.66
N ALA A 221 7.70 4.99 -24.49
CA ALA A 221 8.35 4.73 -25.77
C ALA A 221 7.95 5.74 -26.87
N SER A 222 8.83 5.88 -27.86
CA SER A 222 8.66 6.82 -28.99
C SER A 222 7.50 6.42 -29.90
N TYR A 223 6.55 7.36 -30.05
CA TYR A 223 5.45 7.27 -31.01
C TYR A 223 5.91 6.98 -32.44
N GLN A 224 7.10 7.44 -32.87
CA GLN A 224 7.53 7.29 -34.25
C GLN A 224 7.90 5.84 -34.59
N SER A 225 8.46 5.08 -33.64
CA SER A 225 8.68 3.64 -33.81
C SER A 225 7.36 2.89 -33.92
N GLN A 226 6.41 3.21 -33.03
CA GLN A 226 5.05 2.63 -33.01
C GLN A 226 4.29 2.93 -34.33
N ASN A 227 4.39 4.17 -34.84
CA ASN A 227 3.86 4.57 -36.16
C ASN A 227 4.51 3.83 -37.33
N ASN A 228 5.82 3.54 -37.26
CA ASN A 228 6.54 2.84 -38.33
C ASN A 228 6.12 1.37 -38.43
N ALA A 229 5.92 0.68 -37.31
CA ALA A 229 5.36 -0.67 -37.30
C ALA A 229 3.96 -0.71 -37.94
N PHE A 230 3.07 0.25 -37.62
CA PHE A 230 1.76 0.34 -38.27
C PHE A 230 1.83 0.60 -39.78
N ARG A 231 2.85 1.32 -40.27
CA ARG A 231 3.11 1.50 -41.73
C ARG A 231 3.57 0.20 -42.40
N GLN A 232 4.40 -0.59 -41.72
CA GLN A 232 4.83 -1.92 -42.19
C GLN A 232 3.67 -2.96 -42.17
N GLY A 233 2.67 -2.74 -41.30
CA GLY A 233 1.48 -3.56 -41.19
C GLY A 233 1.66 -4.68 -40.18
N VAL A 234 0.64 -4.86 -39.33
CA VAL A 234 0.70 -5.64 -38.10
C VAL A 234 -0.37 -6.71 -38.12
N ASP A 235 -0.05 -7.90 -37.61
CA ASP A 235 -1.01 -9.00 -37.41
C ASP A 235 -1.48 -9.03 -35.94
N ILE A 236 -0.54 -8.90 -35.00
CA ILE A 236 -0.79 -8.93 -33.55
C ILE A 236 -0.31 -7.63 -32.91
N LEU A 237 -1.20 -6.94 -32.20
CA LEU A 237 -0.86 -5.79 -31.37
C LEU A 237 -1.02 -6.17 -29.90
N VAL A 238 0.06 -6.00 -29.13
CA VAL A 238 0.05 -6.11 -27.66
C VAL A 238 0.35 -4.73 -27.08
N GLY A 239 -0.32 -4.32 -26.00
CA GLY A 239 0.02 -3.05 -25.39
C GLY A 239 -0.68 -2.66 -24.09
N THR A 240 -0.16 -1.60 -23.47
CA THR A 240 -0.78 -1.00 -22.28
C THR A 240 -2.04 -0.21 -22.67
N THR A 241 -3.15 -0.44 -21.97
CA THR A 241 -4.49 0.10 -22.29
C THR A 241 -4.47 1.59 -22.67
N GLY A 242 -3.81 2.45 -21.89
CA GLY A 242 -3.70 3.89 -22.19
C GLY A 242 -3.01 4.22 -23.54
N ARG A 243 -1.95 3.48 -23.92
CA ARG A 243 -1.27 3.69 -25.22
C ARG A 243 -2.05 3.07 -26.39
N VAL A 244 -2.83 2.01 -26.15
CA VAL A 244 -3.79 1.52 -27.15
C VAL A 244 -4.80 2.62 -27.48
N ILE A 245 -5.32 3.32 -26.46
CA ILE A 245 -6.26 4.43 -26.60
C ILE A 245 -5.61 5.67 -27.22
N ASP A 246 -4.40 6.07 -26.80
CA ASP A 246 -3.61 7.15 -27.43
C ASP A 246 -3.61 7.00 -28.97
N HIS A 247 -3.47 5.76 -29.47
CA HIS A 247 -3.41 5.47 -30.91
C HIS A 247 -4.78 5.34 -31.59
N ILE A 248 -5.83 4.92 -30.87
CA ILE A 248 -7.21 4.94 -31.36
C ILE A 248 -7.68 6.41 -31.52
N GLU A 249 -7.49 7.24 -30.49
CA GLU A 249 -7.90 8.66 -30.50
C GLU A 249 -7.11 9.49 -31.53
N ARG A 250 -5.86 9.12 -31.83
CA ARG A 250 -5.06 9.69 -32.93
C ARG A 250 -5.41 9.16 -34.33
N GLY A 251 -6.28 8.15 -34.43
CA GLY A 251 -6.70 7.55 -35.71
C GLY A 251 -5.61 6.79 -36.48
N ASN A 252 -4.44 6.56 -35.89
CA ASN A 252 -3.33 5.82 -36.51
C ASN A 252 -3.38 4.31 -36.18
N LEU A 253 -4.09 3.89 -35.13
CA LEU A 253 -4.56 2.50 -34.97
C LEU A 253 -6.01 2.37 -35.43
N ARG A 254 -6.27 1.45 -36.36
CA ARG A 254 -7.62 1.18 -36.91
C ARG A 254 -8.12 -0.18 -36.47
N LEU A 255 -9.37 -0.25 -36.01
CA LEU A 255 -9.95 -1.45 -35.36
C LEU A 255 -10.83 -2.32 -36.28
N HIS A 256 -10.90 -2.01 -37.58
CA HIS A 256 -11.80 -2.66 -38.54
C HIS A 256 -11.41 -4.10 -38.88
N ALA A 257 -10.13 -4.46 -38.77
CA ALA A 257 -9.63 -5.81 -39.03
C ALA A 257 -9.45 -6.64 -37.75
N CYS A 258 -9.75 -6.09 -36.56
CA CYS A 258 -9.63 -6.81 -35.31
C CYS A 258 -10.66 -7.93 -35.25
N GLU A 259 -10.18 -9.16 -35.16
CA GLU A 259 -10.94 -10.41 -35.03
C GLU A 259 -10.93 -10.91 -33.56
N PHE A 260 -9.84 -10.66 -32.82
CA PHE A 260 -9.63 -11.10 -31.44
C PHE A 260 -9.28 -9.93 -30.50
N LEU A 261 -9.99 -9.82 -29.38
CA LEU A 261 -9.65 -8.90 -28.28
C LEU A 261 -9.33 -9.70 -27.01
N VAL A 262 -8.10 -9.57 -26.52
CA VAL A 262 -7.61 -10.23 -25.30
C VAL A 262 -7.43 -9.19 -24.18
N LEU A 263 -7.90 -9.53 -22.98
CA LEU A 263 -7.62 -8.82 -21.73
C LEU A 263 -6.82 -9.75 -20.81
N ASP A 264 -5.53 -9.49 -20.61
CA ASP A 264 -4.66 -10.26 -19.69
C ASP A 264 -4.35 -9.45 -18.41
N GLU A 265 -4.17 -10.15 -17.28
CA GLU A 265 -4.28 -9.61 -15.91
C GLU A 265 -5.51 -8.67 -15.80
N ALA A 266 -6.68 -9.14 -16.25
CA ALA A 266 -7.88 -8.33 -16.40
C ALA A 266 -8.28 -7.64 -15.07
N ASP A 267 -8.37 -8.39 -13.97
CA ASP A 267 -8.62 -7.90 -12.61
C ASP A 267 -7.80 -6.64 -12.24
N THR A 268 -6.51 -6.69 -12.54
CA THR A 268 -5.48 -5.69 -12.24
C THR A 268 -5.72 -4.38 -12.98
N MET A 269 -6.42 -4.40 -14.12
CA MET A 269 -6.79 -3.18 -14.85
C MET A 269 -7.76 -2.27 -14.06
N LEU A 270 -8.64 -2.80 -13.19
CA LEU A 270 -9.47 -1.94 -12.32
C LEU A 270 -8.65 -1.27 -11.24
N GLU A 271 -7.73 -1.99 -10.61
CA GLU A 271 -6.92 -1.46 -9.51
C GLU A 271 -6.06 -0.27 -9.95
N MET A 272 -5.64 -0.28 -11.22
CA MET A 272 -4.92 0.82 -11.88
C MET A 272 -5.85 1.91 -12.45
N GLY A 273 -7.17 1.77 -12.31
CA GLY A 273 -8.18 2.75 -12.75
C GLY A 273 -8.63 2.64 -14.21
N PHE A 274 -8.10 1.70 -15.00
CA PHE A 274 -8.36 1.58 -16.45
C PHE A 274 -9.78 1.08 -16.81
N ARG A 275 -10.74 1.03 -15.88
CA ARG A 275 -12.13 0.58 -16.14
C ARG A 275 -12.80 1.42 -17.23
N GLU A 276 -12.67 2.75 -17.19
CA GLU A 276 -13.23 3.63 -18.22
C GLU A 276 -12.48 3.50 -19.55
N ASP A 277 -11.16 3.33 -19.48
CA ASP A 277 -10.28 3.18 -20.63
C ASP A 277 -10.57 1.89 -21.43
N VAL A 278 -10.72 0.74 -20.76
CA VAL A 278 -11.17 -0.51 -21.39
C VAL A 278 -12.54 -0.32 -22.08
N GLN A 279 -13.46 0.44 -21.48
CA GLN A 279 -14.76 0.75 -22.09
C GLN A 279 -14.65 1.64 -23.34
N LYS A 280 -13.68 2.57 -23.42
CA LYS A 280 -13.40 3.33 -24.65
C LYS A 280 -12.96 2.41 -25.78
N VAL A 281 -12.12 1.41 -25.51
CA VAL A 281 -11.67 0.44 -26.52
C VAL A 281 -12.85 -0.39 -27.03
N PHE A 282 -13.73 -0.88 -26.15
CA PHE A 282 -14.96 -1.56 -26.58
C PHE A 282 -15.87 -0.64 -27.41
N ALA A 283 -16.09 0.62 -27.00
CA ALA A 283 -16.90 1.57 -27.77
C ALA A 283 -16.29 1.88 -29.16
N ALA A 284 -14.96 1.94 -29.26
CA ALA A 284 -14.26 2.11 -30.54
C ALA A 284 -14.32 0.84 -31.42
N MET A 285 -14.36 -0.36 -30.82
CA MET A 285 -14.63 -1.61 -31.55
C MET A 285 -16.07 -1.62 -32.10
N GLU A 286 -17.05 -1.27 -31.27
CA GLU A 286 -18.48 -1.19 -31.63
C GLU A 286 -18.71 -0.18 -32.77
N ALA A 287 -18.14 1.02 -32.68
CA ALA A 287 -18.26 2.09 -33.69
C ALA A 287 -17.66 1.73 -35.08
N VAL A 288 -16.88 0.64 -35.17
CA VAL A 288 -16.27 0.15 -36.42
C VAL A 288 -16.80 -1.25 -36.80
N GLN A 289 -17.69 -1.84 -36.01
CA GLN A 289 -18.45 -3.04 -36.42
C GLN A 289 -19.48 -2.62 -37.48
N ASN A 290 -19.58 -3.39 -38.56
CA ASN A 290 -20.66 -3.27 -39.53
C ASN A 290 -21.34 -4.64 -39.73
N GLU A 291 -22.51 -4.65 -40.37
CA GLU A 291 -23.34 -5.86 -40.56
C GLU A 291 -22.67 -6.98 -41.37
N LYS A 292 -21.59 -6.66 -42.11
CA LYS A 292 -20.82 -7.62 -42.92
C LYS A 292 -19.54 -8.10 -42.23
N ALA A 293 -19.17 -7.52 -41.08
CA ALA A 293 -18.04 -7.97 -40.29
C ALA A 293 -18.46 -9.08 -39.32
N ALA A 294 -17.67 -10.16 -39.27
CA ALA A 294 -17.85 -11.21 -38.28
C ALA A 294 -17.81 -10.63 -36.85
N ARG A 295 -18.54 -11.25 -35.91
CA ARG A 295 -18.47 -10.84 -34.49
C ARG A 295 -17.11 -11.24 -33.93
N ARG A 296 -16.41 -10.27 -33.35
CA ARG A 296 -15.09 -10.45 -32.74
C ARG A 296 -15.15 -11.41 -31.55
N GLN A 297 -14.10 -12.21 -31.39
CA GLN A 297 -13.91 -13.11 -30.24
C GLN A 297 -13.24 -12.35 -29.10
N ILE A 298 -13.80 -12.47 -27.89
CA ILE A 298 -13.29 -11.81 -26.68
C ILE A 298 -12.74 -12.88 -25.73
N LEU A 299 -11.49 -12.70 -25.32
CA LEU A 299 -10.78 -13.59 -24.41
C LEU A 299 -10.38 -12.78 -23.16
N LEU A 300 -10.70 -13.28 -21.98
CA LEU A 300 -10.45 -12.59 -20.71
C LEU A 300 -9.72 -13.54 -19.76
N PHE A 301 -8.47 -13.21 -19.42
CA PHE A 301 -7.62 -14.01 -18.54
C PHE A 301 -7.28 -13.22 -17.28
N SER A 302 -7.44 -13.88 -16.13
CA SER A 302 -7.41 -13.24 -14.80
C SER A 302 -6.96 -14.22 -13.73
N ALA A 303 -6.54 -13.75 -12.57
CA ALA A 303 -6.36 -14.60 -11.38
C ALA A 303 -7.64 -14.62 -10.53
N THR A 304 -8.28 -13.46 -10.42
CA THR A 304 -9.53 -13.24 -9.70
C THR A 304 -10.61 -12.76 -10.67
N ILE A 305 -11.89 -12.98 -10.33
CA ILE A 305 -13.05 -12.52 -11.12
C ILE A 305 -13.90 -11.58 -10.25
N PRO A 306 -13.42 -10.35 -9.97
CA PRO A 306 -14.19 -9.36 -9.22
C PRO A 306 -15.42 -8.88 -10.02
N ALA A 307 -16.41 -8.31 -9.33
CA ALA A 307 -17.73 -7.99 -9.91
C ALA A 307 -17.68 -7.22 -11.24
N TRP A 308 -16.77 -6.26 -11.39
CA TRP A 308 -16.64 -5.48 -12.63
C TRP A 308 -16.10 -6.29 -13.82
N VAL A 309 -15.26 -7.32 -13.61
CA VAL A 309 -14.83 -8.25 -14.68
C VAL A 309 -16.06 -8.99 -15.20
N LYS A 310 -16.94 -9.41 -14.29
CA LYS A 310 -18.22 -10.01 -14.63
C LYS A 310 -19.15 -9.02 -15.34
N GLU A 311 -19.25 -7.76 -14.90
CA GLU A 311 -20.00 -6.70 -15.62
C GLU A 311 -19.49 -6.47 -17.06
N VAL A 312 -18.17 -6.48 -17.27
CA VAL A 312 -17.55 -6.34 -18.61
C VAL A 312 -17.86 -7.57 -19.46
N ALA A 313 -17.75 -8.78 -18.90
CA ALA A 313 -18.09 -10.02 -19.59
C ALA A 313 -19.57 -10.09 -19.97
N ASP A 314 -20.47 -9.80 -19.03
CA ASP A 314 -21.94 -9.82 -19.24
C ASP A 314 -22.43 -8.73 -20.21
N LYS A 315 -21.68 -7.63 -20.36
CA LYS A 315 -22.02 -6.57 -21.33
C LYS A 315 -21.51 -6.85 -22.74
N TYR A 316 -20.26 -7.29 -22.91
CA TYR A 316 -19.59 -7.29 -24.22
C TYR A 316 -19.41 -8.69 -24.83
N MET A 317 -19.21 -9.72 -24.01
CA MET A 317 -19.03 -11.10 -24.48
C MET A 317 -20.38 -11.73 -24.85
N ARG A 318 -20.34 -12.79 -25.66
CA ARG A 318 -21.52 -13.58 -26.03
C ARG A 318 -22.11 -14.33 -24.83
N LYS A 319 -23.37 -14.76 -24.98
CA LYS A 319 -24.08 -15.58 -23.98
C LYS A 319 -23.60 -17.03 -23.94
N ASP A 320 -23.10 -17.56 -25.05
CA ASP A 320 -22.49 -18.89 -25.17
C ASP A 320 -20.98 -18.88 -24.87
N ARG A 321 -20.53 -17.93 -24.04
CA ARG A 321 -19.14 -17.84 -23.60
C ARG A 321 -18.80 -18.97 -22.63
N GLU A 322 -17.56 -19.42 -22.72
CA GLU A 322 -16.99 -20.46 -21.87
C GLU A 322 -16.37 -19.86 -20.61
N TYR A 323 -16.49 -20.56 -19.48
CA TYR A 323 -15.78 -20.21 -18.23
C TYR A 323 -14.92 -21.40 -17.79
N VAL A 324 -13.60 -21.25 -17.91
CA VAL A 324 -12.62 -22.24 -17.46
C VAL A 324 -12.02 -21.74 -16.15
N ASN A 325 -12.31 -22.45 -15.06
CA ASN A 325 -11.83 -22.10 -13.73
C ASN A 325 -10.95 -23.21 -13.13
N LEU A 326 -9.66 -22.93 -12.94
CA LEU A 326 -8.74 -23.79 -12.19
C LEU A 326 -8.60 -23.38 -10.71
N VAL A 327 -9.22 -22.28 -10.30
CA VAL A 327 -9.21 -21.78 -8.92
C VAL A 327 -10.58 -22.10 -8.31
N LYS A 328 -10.70 -23.28 -7.69
CA LYS A 328 -11.95 -23.69 -7.02
C LYS A 328 -12.41 -22.55 -6.10
N ASP A 329 -13.69 -22.21 -6.12
CA ASP A 329 -14.17 -20.99 -5.46
C ASP A 329 -14.19 -21.06 -3.91
N SER A 330 -13.75 -22.18 -3.33
CA SER A 330 -13.41 -22.37 -1.91
C SER A 330 -11.91 -22.23 -1.61
N GLU A 331 -11.06 -22.06 -2.63
CA GLU A 331 -9.60 -22.14 -2.56
C GLU A 331 -8.93 -20.93 -3.27
N ASP A 332 -9.07 -19.73 -2.69
CA ASP A 332 -8.25 -18.54 -3.02
C ASP A 332 -6.77 -18.72 -2.58
N GLN A 333 -6.27 -19.96 -2.52
CA GLN A 333 -4.96 -20.30 -1.99
C GLN A 333 -3.82 -19.78 -2.88
N ALA A 334 -2.69 -19.48 -2.25
CA ALA A 334 -1.42 -19.38 -2.97
C ALA A 334 -0.97 -20.76 -3.47
N SER A 335 0.12 -20.83 -4.23
CA SER A 335 0.67 -22.13 -4.67
C SER A 335 1.07 -22.98 -3.46
N THR A 336 0.75 -24.26 -3.48
CA THR A 336 1.15 -25.25 -2.47
C THR A 336 2.67 -25.42 -2.37
N ASP A 337 3.39 -25.00 -3.42
CA ASP A 337 4.85 -25.02 -3.47
C ASP A 337 5.50 -23.86 -2.67
N VAL A 338 4.71 -22.93 -2.11
CA VAL A 338 5.22 -21.75 -1.38
C VAL A 338 5.08 -21.92 0.12
N GLN A 339 6.20 -21.85 0.84
CA GLN A 339 6.22 -21.77 2.30
C GLN A 339 5.94 -20.33 2.75
N HIS A 340 4.82 -20.13 3.45
CA HIS A 340 4.41 -18.84 3.99
C HIS A 340 4.94 -18.65 5.42
N ILE A 341 5.73 -17.60 5.63
CA ILE A 341 6.29 -17.22 6.94
C ILE A 341 5.81 -15.82 7.28
N ALA A 342 5.39 -15.56 8.53
CA ALA A 342 5.12 -14.22 9.01
C ALA A 342 5.90 -13.91 10.30
N ILE A 343 6.49 -12.72 10.33
CA ILE A 343 7.44 -12.29 11.37
C ILE A 343 6.98 -10.92 11.93
N PRO A 344 6.83 -10.76 13.26
CA PRO A 344 6.50 -9.48 13.85
C PRO A 344 7.71 -8.53 13.74
N CYS A 345 7.45 -7.28 13.37
CA CYS A 345 8.48 -6.28 13.13
C CYS A 345 7.99 -4.87 13.53
N HIS A 346 8.76 -4.15 14.34
CA HIS A 346 8.54 -2.71 14.51
C HIS A 346 9.08 -1.94 13.29
N TRP A 347 8.47 -0.81 12.93
CA TRP A 347 8.80 -0.11 11.68
C TRP A 347 10.24 0.43 11.66
N GLN A 348 10.79 0.84 12.80
CA GLN A 348 12.19 1.30 12.95
C GLN A 348 13.21 0.17 12.71
N GLY A 349 12.96 -1.02 13.26
CA GLY A 349 13.87 -2.18 13.11
C GLY A 349 13.78 -2.89 11.77
N ARG A 350 12.87 -2.46 10.88
CA ARG A 350 12.59 -3.13 9.60
C ARG A 350 13.78 -3.22 8.65
N PRO A 351 14.63 -2.19 8.44
CA PRO A 351 15.77 -2.29 7.53
C PRO A 351 16.78 -3.35 8.01
N THR A 352 17.11 -3.35 9.29
CA THR A 352 18.03 -4.31 9.92
C THR A 352 17.44 -5.72 9.91
N LEU A 353 16.15 -5.90 10.22
CA LEU A 353 15.50 -7.21 10.12
C LEU A 353 15.49 -7.74 8.68
N LEU A 354 15.30 -6.88 7.67
CA LEU A 354 15.37 -7.29 6.27
C LEU A 354 16.79 -7.72 5.88
N ALA A 355 17.83 -7.04 6.35
CA ALA A 355 19.22 -7.46 6.13
C ALA A 355 19.53 -8.81 6.81
N ASN A 356 19.12 -8.98 8.07
CA ASN A 356 19.22 -10.25 8.81
C ASN A 356 18.52 -11.40 8.07
N LEU A 357 17.32 -11.16 7.53
CA LEU A 357 16.58 -12.16 6.76
C LEU A 357 17.21 -12.47 5.39
N LEU A 358 17.87 -11.49 4.75
CA LEU A 358 18.68 -11.76 3.56
C LEU A 358 19.87 -12.66 3.90
N GLY A 359 20.60 -12.38 4.99
CA GLY A 359 21.71 -13.21 5.45
C GLY A 359 21.32 -14.67 5.68
N VAL A 360 20.17 -14.93 6.29
CA VAL A 360 19.71 -16.31 6.62
C VAL A 360 19.03 -17.02 5.44
N TYR A 361 18.22 -16.33 4.62
CA TYR A 361 17.39 -16.98 3.59
C TYR A 361 17.90 -16.77 2.15
N ALA A 362 18.76 -15.80 1.87
CA ALA A 362 19.30 -15.54 0.53
C ALA A 362 20.73 -16.07 0.36
N LYS A 363 20.84 -17.31 -0.14
CA LYS A 363 22.12 -17.94 -0.50
C LYS A 363 22.75 -17.27 -1.72
N LYS A 364 24.03 -17.57 -1.98
CA LYS A 364 24.86 -16.99 -3.07
C LYS A 364 24.15 -16.95 -4.44
N SER A 365 23.31 -17.95 -4.75
CA SER A 365 22.53 -18.10 -5.99
C SER A 365 21.03 -17.73 -5.88
N THR A 366 20.51 -17.39 -4.71
CA THR A 366 19.08 -17.07 -4.49
C THR A 366 18.74 -15.72 -5.11
N ARG A 367 17.74 -15.67 -6.00
CA ARG A 367 17.14 -14.40 -6.42
C ARG A 367 16.01 -14.01 -5.47
N THR A 368 16.07 -12.78 -4.98
CA THR A 368 15.16 -12.26 -3.95
C THR A 368 14.44 -11.00 -4.44
N ILE A 369 13.16 -10.89 -4.13
CA ILE A 369 12.39 -9.64 -4.29
C ILE A 369 11.83 -9.18 -2.94
N ILE A 370 12.09 -7.92 -2.59
CA ILE A 370 11.46 -7.23 -1.46
C ILE A 370 10.35 -6.33 -2.03
N PHE A 371 9.11 -6.64 -1.68
CA PHE A 371 7.96 -5.78 -1.97
C PHE A 371 7.78 -4.75 -0.86
N ALA A 372 7.64 -3.48 -1.24
CA ALA A 372 7.27 -2.39 -0.35
C ALA A 372 6.12 -1.54 -0.92
N GLU A 373 5.37 -0.92 -0.02
CA GLU A 373 4.10 -0.26 -0.33
C GLU A 373 4.29 1.06 -1.09
N THR A 374 5.31 1.83 -0.75
CA THR A 374 5.60 3.13 -1.37
C THR A 374 6.99 3.19 -2.01
N LYS A 375 7.12 4.14 -2.94
CA LYS A 375 8.41 4.45 -3.59
C LYS A 375 9.46 4.94 -2.57
N LYS A 376 9.00 5.62 -1.50
CA LYS A 376 9.85 6.11 -0.42
C LYS A 376 10.47 4.94 0.34
N ASP A 377 9.65 3.99 0.78
CA ASP A 377 10.09 2.79 1.49
C ASP A 377 11.15 2.01 0.67
N CYS A 378 10.95 1.89 -0.65
CA CYS A 378 11.90 1.22 -1.53
C CYS A 378 13.28 1.89 -1.51
N ASN A 379 13.32 3.23 -1.54
CA ASN A 379 14.57 3.99 -1.55
C ASN A 379 15.24 4.01 -0.17
N GLU A 380 14.47 4.12 0.92
CA GLU A 380 15.00 4.06 2.29
C GLU A 380 15.64 2.69 2.59
N LEU A 381 14.99 1.60 2.17
CA LEU A 381 15.55 0.24 2.29
C LEU A 381 16.82 0.04 1.47
N ALA A 382 16.91 0.63 0.27
CA ALA A 382 18.09 0.54 -0.60
C ALA A 382 19.31 1.32 -0.09
N VAL A 383 19.15 2.21 0.89
CA VAL A 383 20.26 2.97 1.50
C VAL A 383 20.90 2.21 2.68
N HIS A 384 20.22 1.23 3.28
CA HIS A 384 20.75 0.45 4.40
C HIS A 384 22.07 -0.26 4.03
N PRO A 385 23.17 -0.12 4.80
CA PRO A 385 24.52 -0.52 4.36
C PRO A 385 24.63 -1.95 3.84
N GLU A 386 24.01 -2.90 4.54
CA GLU A 386 24.03 -4.34 4.24
C GLU A 386 23.12 -4.73 3.07
N ILE A 387 22.16 -3.89 2.70
CA ILE A 387 21.22 -4.12 1.58
C ILE A 387 21.74 -3.44 0.30
N LYS A 388 22.34 -2.26 0.46
CA LYS A 388 22.78 -1.35 -0.61
C LYS A 388 23.74 -2.01 -1.62
N GLN A 389 24.59 -2.93 -1.19
CA GLN A 389 25.64 -3.54 -2.03
C GLN A 389 25.08 -4.48 -3.12
N ASP A 390 23.97 -5.19 -2.84
CA ASP A 390 23.42 -6.23 -3.72
C ASP A 390 22.11 -5.83 -4.42
N CYS A 391 21.52 -4.68 -4.07
CA CYS A 391 20.17 -4.31 -4.47
C CYS A 391 20.06 -3.33 -5.66
N GLN A 392 18.89 -3.33 -6.31
CA GLN A 392 18.40 -2.22 -7.12
C GLN A 392 16.93 -1.92 -6.81
N VAL A 393 16.52 -0.66 -6.98
CA VAL A 393 15.13 -0.23 -6.81
C VAL A 393 14.37 -0.25 -8.13
N LEU A 394 13.11 -0.70 -8.09
CA LEU A 394 12.19 -0.66 -9.22
C LEU A 394 10.84 -0.07 -8.77
N HIS A 395 10.59 1.19 -9.12
CA HIS A 395 9.33 1.87 -8.80
C HIS A 395 8.87 2.79 -9.95
N GLY A 396 7.69 3.39 -9.79
CA GLY A 396 7.04 4.22 -10.84
C GLY A 396 7.91 5.34 -11.42
N ASP A 397 8.79 5.94 -10.61
CA ASP A 397 9.60 7.10 -11.02
C ASP A 397 11.00 6.72 -11.54
N ILE A 398 11.33 5.42 -11.64
CA ILE A 398 12.56 4.99 -12.31
C ILE A 398 12.36 5.15 -13.83
N ALA A 399 13.31 5.80 -14.51
CA ALA A 399 13.29 5.97 -15.96
C ALA A 399 13.16 4.62 -16.70
N GLN A 400 12.45 4.60 -17.84
CA GLN A 400 12.11 3.35 -18.53
C GLN A 400 13.35 2.53 -18.92
N ASP A 401 14.38 3.18 -19.44
CA ASP A 401 15.60 2.51 -19.91
C ASP A 401 16.39 1.90 -18.74
N GLN A 402 16.35 2.56 -17.56
CA GLN A 402 16.90 2.04 -16.32
C GLN A 402 16.07 0.85 -15.80
N ARG A 403 14.73 0.92 -15.82
CA ARG A 403 13.86 -0.23 -15.49
C ARG A 403 14.21 -1.44 -16.35
N GLU A 404 14.34 -1.25 -17.67
CA GLU A 404 14.66 -2.32 -18.60
C GLU A 404 16.07 -2.89 -18.38
N THR A 405 17.05 -2.05 -18.06
CA THR A 405 18.42 -2.46 -17.74
C THR A 405 18.50 -3.25 -16.44
N THR A 406 17.88 -2.75 -15.35
CA THR A 406 17.76 -3.44 -14.07
C THR A 406 17.04 -4.78 -14.23
N MET A 407 15.93 -4.82 -14.98
CA MET A 407 15.18 -6.05 -15.22
C MET A 407 15.95 -7.08 -16.07
N LYS A 408 16.74 -6.63 -17.05
CA LYS A 408 17.64 -7.51 -17.80
C LYS A 408 18.72 -8.12 -16.90
N ALA A 409 19.36 -7.31 -16.06
CA ALA A 409 20.36 -7.78 -15.10
C ALA A 409 19.79 -8.80 -14.09
N PHE A 410 18.55 -8.58 -13.61
CA PHE A 410 17.87 -9.51 -12.71
C PHE A 410 17.54 -10.86 -13.38
N ARG A 411 17.10 -10.85 -14.65
CA ARG A 411 16.85 -12.11 -15.41
C ARG A 411 18.12 -12.93 -15.62
N GLU A 412 19.20 -12.25 -15.98
CA GLU A 412 20.53 -12.83 -16.22
C GLU A 412 21.27 -13.22 -14.93
N GLY A 413 20.68 -13.02 -13.74
CA GLY A 413 21.29 -13.33 -12.44
C GLY A 413 22.41 -12.37 -12.00
N ARG A 414 22.77 -11.39 -12.85
CA ARG A 414 23.77 -10.35 -12.56
C ARG A 414 23.31 -9.37 -11.47
N LEU A 415 22.01 -9.31 -11.21
CA LEU A 415 21.42 -8.74 -10.01
C LEU A 415 20.72 -9.85 -9.23
N ARG A 416 20.89 -9.88 -7.91
CA ARG A 416 20.30 -10.91 -7.02
C ARG A 416 19.16 -10.39 -6.15
N LEU A 417 19.15 -9.11 -5.81
CA LEU A 417 18.14 -8.49 -4.95
C LEU A 417 17.44 -7.32 -5.66
N LEU A 418 16.10 -7.37 -5.72
CA LEU A 418 15.26 -6.31 -6.27
C LEU A 418 14.32 -5.77 -5.19
N ILE A 419 14.26 -4.45 -5.00
CA ILE A 419 13.33 -3.79 -4.08
C ILE A 419 12.29 -3.04 -4.92
N ALA A 420 11.01 -3.40 -4.81
CA ALA A 420 9.99 -2.95 -5.76
C ALA A 420 8.63 -2.62 -5.13
N THR A 421 7.89 -1.73 -5.79
CA THR A 421 6.44 -1.57 -5.55
C THR A 421 5.63 -2.44 -6.51
N ASP A 422 4.38 -2.80 -6.16
CA ASP A 422 3.53 -3.67 -6.99
C ASP A 422 3.37 -3.18 -8.43
N VAL A 423 3.22 -1.87 -8.62
CA VAL A 423 3.06 -1.24 -9.95
C VAL A 423 4.30 -1.44 -10.85
N ALA A 424 5.46 -1.72 -10.27
CA ALA A 424 6.68 -2.03 -11.01
C ALA A 424 6.96 -3.55 -11.13
N ALA A 425 6.42 -4.36 -10.20
CA ALA A 425 6.62 -5.81 -10.16
C ALA A 425 5.48 -6.64 -10.79
N ARG A 426 4.33 -6.02 -11.11
CA ARG A 426 3.25 -6.61 -11.92
C ARG A 426 3.71 -6.77 -13.38
N GLY A 427 3.44 -7.93 -13.99
CA GLY A 427 4.03 -8.30 -15.28
C GLY A 427 5.47 -8.82 -15.24
N LEU A 428 6.06 -9.07 -14.07
CA LEU A 428 7.37 -9.75 -13.99
C LEU A 428 7.20 -11.28 -14.03
N ASP A 429 7.29 -11.89 -15.21
CA ASP A 429 7.54 -13.32 -15.33
C ASP A 429 9.00 -13.63 -15.05
N MET A 430 9.28 -13.79 -13.76
CA MET A 430 10.57 -14.15 -13.22
C MET A 430 10.37 -15.05 -12.02
N ASN A 431 10.91 -16.27 -12.11
CA ASN A 431 10.88 -17.23 -11.02
C ASN A 431 11.99 -16.85 -10.02
N VAL A 432 11.61 -16.20 -8.93
CA VAL A 432 12.49 -15.87 -7.80
C VAL A 432 12.40 -16.96 -6.74
N ASP A 433 13.43 -17.11 -5.92
CA ASP A 433 13.55 -18.18 -4.94
C ASP A 433 13.03 -17.73 -3.56
N LEU A 434 13.13 -16.42 -3.29
CA LEU A 434 12.67 -15.77 -2.06
C LEU A 434 11.82 -14.51 -2.37
N VAL A 435 10.67 -14.40 -1.73
CA VAL A 435 9.81 -13.21 -1.71
C VAL A 435 9.73 -12.69 -0.28
N ILE A 436 9.93 -11.39 -0.08
CA ILE A 436 9.74 -10.74 1.22
C ILE A 436 8.76 -9.57 1.07
N ASN A 437 7.68 -9.56 1.84
CA ASN A 437 6.78 -8.42 1.99
C ASN A 437 7.23 -7.58 3.19
N SER A 438 7.58 -6.31 2.98
CA SER A 438 8.07 -5.42 4.05
C SER A 438 6.96 -4.93 5.00
N GLU A 439 5.72 -4.98 4.53
CA GLU A 439 4.46 -4.92 5.27
C GLU A 439 3.42 -5.84 4.60
N PRO A 440 2.32 -6.24 5.27
CA PRO A 440 1.25 -6.99 4.63
C PRO A 440 0.52 -6.10 3.62
N PRO A 441 0.26 -6.58 2.39
CA PRO A 441 -0.36 -5.77 1.33
C PRO A 441 -1.76 -5.30 1.73
N ARG A 442 -2.08 -4.05 1.38
CA ARG A 442 -3.33 -3.37 1.74
C ARG A 442 -3.90 -2.58 0.58
N LYS A 443 -5.22 -2.61 0.44
CA LYS A 443 -5.96 -1.76 -0.50
C LYS A 443 -6.02 -0.33 0.05
N GLN A 444 -6.29 0.67 -0.79
CA GLN A 444 -6.34 2.10 -0.38
C GLN A 444 -7.36 2.41 0.75
N SER A 445 -8.30 1.50 1.03
CA SER A 445 -9.23 1.61 2.17
C SER A 445 -8.60 1.22 3.53
N GLY A 446 -7.35 0.74 3.56
CA GLY A 446 -6.68 0.20 4.74
C GLY A 446 -6.94 -1.30 5.00
N ASN A 447 -7.86 -1.92 4.24
CA ASN A 447 -8.15 -3.35 4.34
C ASN A 447 -7.05 -4.19 3.70
N ALA A 448 -6.86 -5.43 4.18
CA ALA A 448 -5.91 -6.38 3.62
C ALA A 448 -6.18 -6.67 2.13
N ASP A 449 -5.11 -6.81 1.36
CA ASP A 449 -5.15 -7.11 -0.06
C ASP A 449 -4.66 -8.53 -0.36
N VAL A 450 -5.60 -9.48 -0.29
CA VAL A 450 -5.36 -10.91 -0.57
C VAL A 450 -4.92 -11.12 -2.02
N ASP A 451 -5.51 -10.36 -2.96
CA ASP A 451 -5.27 -10.50 -4.39
C ASP A 451 -3.81 -10.11 -4.71
N THR A 452 -3.35 -8.97 -4.18
CA THR A 452 -1.94 -8.59 -4.23
C THR A 452 -1.05 -9.59 -3.48
N TYR A 453 -1.46 -10.12 -2.33
CA TYR A 453 -0.66 -11.14 -1.61
C TYR A 453 -0.38 -12.38 -2.47
N VAL A 454 -1.40 -12.92 -3.14
CA VAL A 454 -1.27 -14.07 -4.05
C VAL A 454 -0.39 -13.70 -5.26
N HIS A 455 -0.50 -12.46 -5.78
CA HIS A 455 0.35 -11.97 -6.87
C HIS A 455 1.82 -11.71 -6.49
N ARG A 456 2.12 -11.39 -5.22
CA ARG A 456 3.48 -11.25 -4.68
C ARG A 456 4.10 -12.62 -4.40
N SER A 457 3.42 -13.46 -3.61
CA SER A 457 3.88 -14.81 -3.27
C SER A 457 4.06 -15.69 -4.50
N GLY A 458 3.15 -15.61 -5.48
CA GLY A 458 3.25 -16.29 -6.78
C GLY A 458 4.35 -15.77 -7.73
N ARG A 459 5.34 -14.99 -7.26
CA ARG A 459 6.61 -14.76 -7.98
C ARG A 459 7.65 -15.85 -7.68
N THR A 460 7.51 -16.56 -6.56
CA THR A 460 8.22 -17.81 -6.28
C THR A 460 7.27 -19.01 -6.41
N GLY A 461 7.76 -20.23 -6.22
CA GLY A 461 6.93 -21.44 -6.22
C GLY A 461 6.34 -21.83 -7.59
N ARG A 462 7.09 -21.67 -8.68
CA ARG A 462 6.63 -22.00 -10.05
C ARG A 462 7.40 -23.17 -10.66
N ALA A 463 6.71 -23.92 -11.53
CA ALA A 463 7.24 -25.07 -12.29
C ALA A 463 7.85 -26.16 -11.39
N GLY A 464 7.13 -26.55 -10.33
CA GLY A 464 7.51 -27.62 -9.40
C GLY A 464 8.67 -27.29 -8.45
N LYS A 465 9.25 -26.08 -8.54
CA LYS A 465 10.23 -25.61 -7.55
C LYS A 465 9.52 -25.06 -6.33
N LYS A 466 9.98 -25.45 -5.14
CA LYS A 466 9.53 -24.85 -3.88
C LYS A 466 10.06 -23.42 -3.72
N GLY A 467 9.28 -22.57 -3.05
CA GLY A 467 9.58 -21.16 -2.82
C GLY A 467 9.30 -20.72 -1.38
N ILE A 468 9.88 -19.58 -0.97
CA ILE A 468 9.64 -19.00 0.37
C ILE A 468 9.04 -17.60 0.23
N CYS A 469 7.95 -17.33 0.96
CA CYS A 469 7.32 -16.01 1.06
C CYS A 469 7.26 -15.54 2.53
N ILE A 470 8.18 -14.64 2.89
CA ILE A 470 8.25 -14.01 4.22
C ILE A 470 7.39 -12.74 4.25
N THR A 471 6.68 -12.48 5.34
CA THR A 471 5.80 -11.31 5.49
C THR A 471 6.03 -10.65 6.84
N LEU A 472 6.58 -9.44 6.83
CA LEU A 472 6.76 -8.64 8.04
C LEU A 472 5.44 -7.95 8.41
N TYR A 473 5.15 -7.81 9.71
CA TYR A 473 3.95 -7.10 10.18
C TYR A 473 4.19 -6.40 11.52
N THR A 474 3.67 -5.18 11.68
CA THR A 474 3.57 -4.53 13.00
C THR A 474 2.41 -5.13 13.81
N ALA A 475 2.40 -4.93 15.13
CA ALA A 475 1.30 -5.41 15.98
C ALA A 475 -0.10 -4.95 15.51
N ARG A 476 -0.21 -3.73 14.97
CA ARG A 476 -1.46 -3.16 14.39
C ARG A 476 -1.87 -3.80 13.06
N GLN A 477 -0.98 -4.57 12.43
CA GLN A 477 -1.20 -5.24 11.14
C GLN A 477 -1.42 -6.75 11.29
N LYS A 478 -1.40 -7.29 12.51
CA LYS A 478 -1.65 -8.72 12.79
C LYS A 478 -2.96 -9.17 12.13
N ASP A 479 -4.05 -8.44 12.34
CA ASP A 479 -5.38 -8.75 11.81
C ASP A 479 -5.42 -8.81 10.27
N LEU A 480 -4.52 -8.08 9.58
CA LEU A 480 -4.38 -8.12 8.12
C LEU A 480 -3.74 -9.45 7.68
N VAL A 481 -2.69 -9.91 8.37
CA VAL A 481 -2.06 -11.21 8.13
C VAL A 481 -3.04 -12.33 8.46
N ASP A 482 -3.73 -12.24 9.60
CA ASP A 482 -4.71 -13.22 10.06
C ASP A 482 -5.96 -13.26 9.16
N PHE A 483 -6.27 -12.17 8.43
CA PHE A 483 -7.29 -12.17 7.36
C PHE A 483 -6.78 -12.80 6.06
N ILE A 484 -5.55 -12.48 5.64
CA ILE A 484 -4.91 -13.10 4.47
C ILE A 484 -4.79 -14.61 4.67
N GLU A 485 -4.26 -15.08 5.80
CA GLU A 485 -4.14 -16.50 6.16
C GLU A 485 -5.46 -17.27 6.04
N ARG A 486 -6.54 -16.72 6.62
CA ARG A 486 -7.89 -17.33 6.52
C ARG A 486 -8.45 -17.32 5.09
N ARG A 487 -8.09 -16.33 4.26
CA ARG A 487 -8.55 -16.23 2.88
C ARG A 487 -7.77 -17.13 1.92
N ILE A 488 -6.45 -17.19 2.06
CA ILE A 488 -5.59 -18.03 1.21
C ILE A 488 -5.52 -19.49 1.68
N GLY A 489 -6.25 -19.89 2.72
CA GLY A 489 -6.34 -21.29 3.18
C GLY A 489 -5.00 -21.99 3.50
N ASN A 490 -3.90 -21.24 3.59
CA ASN A 490 -2.54 -21.72 3.79
C ASN A 490 -2.06 -21.18 5.13
N LYS A 491 -1.68 -22.08 6.04
CA LYS A 491 -1.24 -21.71 7.39
C LYS A 491 0.13 -21.02 7.36
N PHE A 492 0.25 -19.86 7.99
CA PHE A 492 1.49 -19.11 8.08
C PHE A 492 2.35 -19.63 9.23
N ILE A 493 3.61 -19.93 8.96
CA ILE A 493 4.59 -20.23 10.01
C ILE A 493 4.94 -18.90 10.68
N ARG A 494 4.42 -18.68 11.89
CA ARG A 494 4.81 -17.53 12.71
C ARG A 494 6.19 -17.80 13.32
N ARG A 495 7.15 -16.91 13.07
CA ARG A 495 8.51 -16.94 13.62
C ARG A 495 8.84 -15.58 14.24
N GLY A 496 9.80 -15.55 15.17
CA GLY A 496 10.43 -14.29 15.57
C GLY A 496 11.39 -13.77 14.50
N PRO A 497 12.09 -12.65 14.77
CA PRO A 497 13.36 -12.34 14.12
C PRO A 497 14.32 -13.55 14.17
N PRO A 498 15.26 -13.70 13.22
CA PRO A 498 16.38 -14.64 13.38
C PRO A 498 17.22 -14.25 14.60
N ASP A 499 17.65 -15.25 15.37
CA ASP A 499 18.53 -15.01 16.52
C ASP A 499 19.94 -14.64 16.05
N THR A 500 20.73 -14.01 16.93
CA THR A 500 22.12 -13.64 16.60
C THR A 500 23.00 -14.86 16.33
N GLU A 501 22.65 -16.03 16.88
CA GLU A 501 23.31 -17.31 16.58
C GLU A 501 22.98 -17.82 15.15
N ASP A 502 21.73 -17.69 14.67
CA ASP A 502 21.37 -17.98 13.27
C ASP A 502 22.19 -17.12 12.29
N LEU A 503 22.37 -15.84 12.62
CA LEU A 503 23.13 -14.89 11.81
C LEU A 503 24.61 -15.24 11.77
N ILE A 504 25.20 -15.62 12.90
CA ILE A 504 26.59 -16.09 12.97
C ILE A 504 26.79 -17.36 12.13
N GLN A 505 25.87 -18.32 12.22
CA GLN A 505 25.95 -19.58 11.45
C GLN A 505 25.79 -19.33 9.93
N ALA A 506 24.86 -18.45 9.52
CA ALA A 506 24.70 -18.08 8.11
C ALA A 506 25.92 -17.31 7.57
N SER A 507 26.49 -16.42 8.37
CA SER A 507 27.71 -15.67 8.05
C SER A 507 28.92 -16.61 7.92
N ALA A 508 29.08 -17.58 8.83
CA ALA A 508 30.13 -18.58 8.78
C ALA A 508 30.02 -19.50 7.55
N ALA A 509 28.80 -19.93 7.19
CA ALA A 509 28.58 -20.70 5.96
C ALA A 509 28.98 -19.91 4.71
N LYS A 510 28.62 -18.61 4.64
CA LYS A 510 29.03 -17.71 3.54
C LYS A 510 30.56 -17.50 3.50
N ALA A 511 31.22 -17.47 4.65
CA ALA A 511 32.68 -17.38 4.71
C ALA A 511 33.38 -18.65 4.19
N VAL A 512 32.83 -19.85 4.44
CA VAL A 512 33.32 -21.11 3.84
C VAL A 512 33.14 -21.09 2.32
N ASP A 513 31.96 -20.72 1.82
CA ASP A 513 31.69 -20.48 0.39
C ASP A 513 32.69 -19.49 -0.25
N GLU A 514 33.27 -18.56 0.51
CA GLU A 514 34.24 -17.58 0.03
C GLU A 514 35.69 -18.08 0.10
N ILE A 515 36.05 -18.86 1.12
CA ILE A 515 37.35 -19.55 1.24
C ILE A 515 37.53 -20.58 0.12
N GLU A 516 36.49 -21.34 -0.24
CA GLU A 516 36.53 -22.32 -1.34
C GLU A 516 36.76 -21.69 -2.74
N ASN A 517 36.64 -20.36 -2.85
CA ASN A 517 36.80 -19.62 -4.11
C ASN A 517 38.05 -18.70 -4.12
N VAL A 518 39.00 -18.90 -3.20
CA VAL A 518 40.29 -18.21 -3.20
C VAL A 518 41.21 -18.81 -4.28
N ASP A 519 41.94 -17.96 -4.98
CA ASP A 519 42.89 -18.38 -6.02
C ASP A 519 44.07 -19.19 -5.42
N PRO A 520 44.43 -20.36 -5.98
CA PRO A 520 45.55 -21.17 -5.49
C PRO A 520 46.89 -20.43 -5.36
N GLU A 521 47.21 -19.49 -6.26
CA GLU A 521 48.45 -18.71 -6.16
C GLU A 521 48.45 -17.78 -4.93
N MET A 522 47.27 -17.29 -4.54
CA MET A 522 47.14 -16.49 -3.32
C MET A 522 47.26 -17.34 -2.05
N ILE A 523 46.88 -18.62 -2.08
CA ILE A 523 46.99 -19.52 -0.92
C ILE A 523 48.46 -19.72 -0.53
N THR A 524 49.36 -19.94 -1.50
CA THR A 524 50.79 -20.21 -1.21
C THR A 524 51.48 -19.08 -0.45
N ILE A 525 51.03 -17.82 -0.65
CA ILE A 525 51.58 -16.64 0.04
C ILE A 525 51.31 -16.68 1.56
N PHE A 526 50.27 -17.40 1.99
CA PHE A 526 49.88 -17.51 3.41
C PHE A 526 50.28 -18.83 4.06
N GLU A 527 50.85 -19.81 3.34
CA GLU A 527 51.14 -21.15 3.88
C GLU A 527 52.05 -21.13 5.12
N ASP A 528 53.19 -20.42 5.08
CA ASP A 528 54.10 -20.27 6.23
C ASP A 528 53.38 -19.73 7.48
N LYS A 529 52.53 -18.72 7.30
CA LYS A 529 51.79 -18.07 8.38
C LYS A 529 50.57 -18.87 8.83
N ALA A 530 49.99 -19.67 7.95
CA ALA A 530 49.00 -20.66 8.32
C ALA A 530 49.64 -21.72 9.22
N GLN A 531 50.80 -22.28 8.84
CA GLN A 531 51.49 -23.31 9.63
C GLN A 531 51.86 -22.82 11.04
N GLU A 532 52.46 -21.63 11.17
CA GLU A 532 52.74 -21.00 12.48
C GLU A 532 51.48 -20.88 13.37
N LEU A 533 50.31 -20.62 12.76
CA LEU A 533 49.03 -20.46 13.44
C LEU A 533 48.33 -21.82 13.70
N LEU A 534 48.60 -22.85 12.89
CA LEU A 534 48.21 -24.24 13.15
C LEU A 534 48.98 -24.81 14.34
N ASP A 535 50.29 -24.59 14.40
CA ASP A 535 51.18 -25.06 15.47
C ASP A 535 50.87 -24.38 16.81
N THR A 536 50.52 -23.09 16.80
CA THR A 536 50.24 -22.32 18.01
C THR A 536 48.87 -22.61 18.63
N LEU A 537 47.82 -22.83 17.83
CA LEU A 537 46.43 -22.93 18.32
C LEU A 537 45.75 -24.29 18.08
N GLY A 538 46.30 -25.13 17.19
CA GLY A 538 45.73 -26.41 16.78
C GLY A 538 44.68 -26.27 15.66
N PRO A 539 44.71 -27.11 14.60
CA PRO A 539 44.00 -26.84 13.34
C PRO A 539 42.53 -26.43 13.44
N LYS A 540 41.73 -27.15 14.25
CA LYS A 540 40.31 -26.88 14.44
C LYS A 540 40.05 -25.50 15.08
N ARG A 541 40.94 -25.05 15.97
CA ARG A 541 40.81 -23.76 16.67
C ARG A 541 41.31 -22.62 15.80
N SER A 542 42.38 -22.83 15.04
CA SER A 542 42.91 -21.89 14.04
C SER A 542 41.86 -21.56 12.98
N LEU A 543 41.23 -22.59 12.38
CA LEU A 543 40.14 -22.41 11.41
C LEU A 543 38.89 -21.73 12.01
N ALA A 544 38.48 -22.12 13.22
CA ALA A 544 37.34 -21.49 13.89
C ALA A 544 37.59 -20.01 14.23
N ALA A 545 38.80 -19.66 14.67
CA ALA A 545 39.20 -18.28 14.94
C ALA A 545 39.31 -17.45 13.66
N ALA A 546 39.85 -18.04 12.57
CA ALA A 546 39.91 -17.39 11.27
C ALA A 546 38.50 -17.09 10.73
N LEU A 547 37.59 -18.07 10.74
CA LEU A 547 36.19 -17.87 10.35
C LEU A 547 35.52 -16.76 11.17
N ALA A 548 35.63 -16.80 12.51
CA ALA A 548 35.06 -15.78 13.39
C ALA A 548 35.67 -14.38 13.16
N CYS A 549 36.93 -14.29 12.72
CA CYS A 549 37.57 -13.04 12.35
C CYS A 549 37.06 -12.51 10.99
N ILE A 550 36.98 -13.38 9.98
CA ILE A 550 36.48 -13.06 8.63
C ILE A 550 35.01 -12.59 8.69
N THR A 551 34.17 -13.22 9.51
CA THR A 551 32.77 -12.82 9.70
C THR A 551 32.59 -11.62 10.65
N GLY A 552 33.68 -11.05 11.19
CA GLY A 552 33.63 -9.94 12.16
C GLY A 552 33.07 -10.31 13.54
N HIS A 553 32.86 -11.59 13.82
CA HIS A 553 32.26 -12.11 15.07
C HIS A 553 33.33 -12.41 16.13
N THR A 554 34.25 -11.46 16.34
CA THR A 554 35.40 -11.59 17.28
C THR A 554 35.02 -11.41 18.76
N LYS A 555 33.75 -11.15 19.05
CA LYS A 555 33.17 -11.01 20.40
C LYS A 555 31.80 -11.72 20.41
N PRO A 556 31.34 -12.24 21.57
CA PRO A 556 29.99 -12.81 21.68
C PRO A 556 28.93 -11.76 21.28
N PRO A 557 27.83 -12.19 20.63
CA PRO A 557 26.80 -11.26 20.18
C PRO A 557 26.03 -10.64 21.35
N ARG A 558 25.70 -9.35 21.22
CA ARG A 558 24.73 -8.68 22.09
C ARG A 558 23.38 -9.42 22.02
N ARG A 559 22.70 -9.56 23.15
CA ARG A 559 21.37 -10.19 23.17
C ARG A 559 20.26 -9.17 22.85
N THR A 560 19.16 -9.67 22.29
CA THR A 560 17.98 -8.90 21.89
C THR A 560 16.71 -9.53 22.46
N SER A 561 15.76 -8.71 22.88
CA SER A 561 14.46 -9.20 23.38
C SER A 561 13.63 -9.90 22.29
N LEU A 562 12.99 -11.01 22.65
CA LEU A 562 12.01 -11.73 21.82
C LEU A 562 10.61 -11.08 21.82
N MET A 563 10.31 -10.21 22.79
CA MET A 563 9.06 -9.43 22.82
C MET A 563 9.17 -8.10 22.07
N SER A 564 10.24 -7.34 22.33
CA SER A 564 10.36 -5.95 21.91
C SER A 564 11.40 -5.73 20.81
N GLY A 565 12.32 -6.68 20.58
CA GLY A 565 13.43 -6.52 19.64
C GLY A 565 14.48 -5.50 20.07
N VAL A 566 14.45 -5.03 21.32
CA VAL A 566 15.40 -4.05 21.86
C VAL A 566 16.76 -4.72 22.13
N PRO A 567 17.90 -4.15 21.66
CA PRO A 567 19.24 -4.62 22.00
C PRO A 567 19.59 -4.42 23.47
N ASP A 568 20.51 -5.25 23.98
CA ASP A 568 21.03 -5.22 25.36
C ASP A 568 19.95 -5.56 26.42
N TYR A 569 18.87 -6.24 25.98
CA TYR A 569 17.77 -6.79 26.79
C TYR A 569 17.50 -8.25 26.41
N VAL A 570 16.99 -9.04 27.37
CA VAL A 570 16.58 -10.43 27.18
C VAL A 570 15.16 -10.62 27.68
N THR A 571 14.33 -11.31 26.90
CA THR A 571 13.01 -11.74 27.38
C THR A 571 13.17 -12.90 28.36
N VAL A 572 12.59 -12.75 29.54
CA VAL A 572 12.53 -13.75 30.62
C VAL A 572 11.06 -14.13 30.83
N MET A 573 10.81 -15.40 31.11
CA MET A 573 9.50 -15.93 31.46
C MET A 573 9.47 -16.31 32.95
N PHE A 574 8.58 -15.63 33.68
CA PHE A 574 8.17 -16.00 35.03
C PHE A 574 7.09 -17.08 34.98
N THR A 575 7.17 -18.10 35.83
CA THR A 575 6.20 -19.20 35.95
C THR A 575 5.66 -19.30 37.38
N SER A 576 4.34 -19.44 37.51
CA SER A 576 3.63 -19.48 38.78
C SER A 576 2.78 -20.76 38.90
N TYR A 577 2.80 -21.36 40.09
CA TYR A 577 1.91 -22.47 40.44
C TYR A 577 0.43 -22.05 40.61
N ASN A 578 0.16 -20.74 40.66
CA ASN A 578 -1.18 -20.17 40.83
C ASN A 578 -1.52 -19.17 39.71
N PRO A 579 -2.79 -19.12 39.22
CA PRO A 579 -3.24 -18.15 38.22
C PRO A 579 -2.94 -16.69 38.58
N ILE A 580 -2.13 -16.02 37.76
CA ILE A 580 -1.68 -14.64 37.94
C ILE A 580 -2.81 -13.69 37.55
N ARG A 581 -3.55 -13.20 38.56
CA ARG A 581 -4.70 -12.31 38.38
C ARG A 581 -4.35 -10.85 38.08
N ALA A 582 -3.13 -10.41 38.42
CA ALA A 582 -2.68 -9.03 38.25
C ALA A 582 -1.15 -8.95 38.17
N LYS A 583 -0.63 -7.98 37.40
CA LYS A 583 0.82 -7.76 37.20
C LYS A 583 1.58 -7.50 38.51
N GLY A 584 0.92 -6.93 39.52
CA GLY A 584 1.51 -6.68 40.85
C GLY A 584 2.02 -7.94 41.55
N TYR A 585 1.45 -9.11 41.29
CA TYR A 585 1.97 -10.38 41.83
C TYR A 585 3.38 -10.68 41.31
N VAL A 586 3.62 -10.42 40.01
CA VAL A 586 4.94 -10.63 39.38
C VAL A 586 5.92 -9.53 39.81
N TRP A 587 5.48 -8.27 39.86
CA TRP A 587 6.32 -7.16 40.37
C TRP A 587 6.78 -7.39 41.81
N ASN A 588 5.95 -7.98 42.68
CA ASN A 588 6.36 -8.33 44.04
C ASN A 588 7.45 -9.43 44.10
N ALA A 589 7.53 -10.31 43.10
CA ALA A 589 8.64 -11.26 42.96
C ALA A 589 9.88 -10.54 42.38
N LEU A 590 9.73 -9.76 41.31
CA LEU A 590 10.83 -9.03 40.68
C LEU A 590 11.52 -8.05 41.64
N ASN A 591 10.77 -7.33 42.47
CA ASN A 591 11.32 -6.39 43.46
C ASN A 591 11.90 -7.09 44.71
N ARG A 592 11.74 -8.41 44.84
CA ARG A 592 12.39 -9.25 45.85
C ARG A 592 13.66 -9.89 45.30
N ASP A 593 13.62 -10.33 44.04
CA ASP A 593 14.64 -11.17 43.42
C ASP A 593 15.69 -10.36 42.64
N PHE A 594 15.40 -9.13 42.23
CA PHE A 594 16.33 -8.22 41.56
C PHE A 594 16.56 -6.93 42.37
N SER A 595 17.71 -6.28 42.18
CA SER A 595 17.95 -4.96 42.76
C SER A 595 17.01 -3.90 42.17
N GLU A 596 16.74 -2.84 42.95
CA GLU A 596 15.86 -1.73 42.55
C GLU A 596 16.27 -1.09 41.21
N GLU A 597 17.57 -0.96 40.94
CA GLU A 597 18.12 -0.46 39.67
C GLU A 597 17.78 -1.38 38.48
N ILE A 598 17.85 -2.70 38.66
CA ILE A 598 17.48 -3.67 37.62
C ILE A 598 15.96 -3.69 37.44
N ALA A 599 15.21 -3.77 38.54
CA ALA A 599 13.75 -3.85 38.54
C ALA A 599 13.09 -2.63 37.87
N ASN A 600 13.57 -1.42 38.17
CA ASN A 600 13.09 -0.18 37.53
C ASN A 600 13.37 -0.12 36.02
N ASN A 601 14.31 -0.92 35.51
CA ASN A 601 14.61 -1.03 34.07
C ASN A 601 13.85 -2.16 33.36
N ILE A 602 13.09 -3.01 34.06
CA ILE A 602 12.32 -4.11 33.45
C ILE A 602 11.18 -3.58 32.58
N LYS A 603 11.06 -4.11 31.36
CA LYS A 603 10.12 -3.62 30.33
C LYS A 603 9.09 -4.66 29.90
N GLN A 604 7.98 -4.17 29.34
CA GLN A 604 6.90 -4.93 28.67
C GLN A 604 6.26 -6.11 29.44
N LEU A 605 6.34 -6.15 30.79
CA LEU A 605 5.77 -7.24 31.61
C LEU A 605 4.31 -7.57 31.23
N THR A 606 4.08 -8.77 30.69
CA THR A 606 2.80 -9.20 30.12
C THR A 606 2.50 -10.65 30.51
N ILE A 607 1.28 -10.91 31.01
CA ILE A 607 0.84 -12.22 31.50
C ILE A 607 0.54 -13.17 30.33
N THR A 608 0.75 -14.47 30.49
CA THR A 608 0.44 -15.51 29.47
C THR A 608 -1.07 -15.74 29.31
N GLU A 609 -1.49 -16.22 28.13
CA GLU A 609 -2.90 -16.51 27.80
C GLU A 609 -3.54 -17.49 28.80
N ASP A 610 -2.77 -18.45 29.31
CA ASP A 610 -3.17 -19.44 30.31
C ASP A 610 -3.20 -18.92 31.77
N THR A 611 -2.78 -17.67 32.01
CA THR A 611 -2.57 -17.03 33.34
C THR A 611 -1.51 -17.67 34.25
N MET A 612 -0.76 -18.69 33.81
CA MET A 612 0.21 -19.41 34.65
C MET A 612 1.63 -18.82 34.62
N GLY A 613 1.87 -17.77 33.84
CA GLY A 613 3.16 -17.09 33.77
C GLY A 613 3.09 -15.66 33.26
N ALA A 614 4.24 -15.02 33.13
CA ALA A 614 4.38 -13.70 32.52
C ALA A 614 5.75 -13.55 31.83
N CYS A 615 5.80 -12.90 30.68
CA CYS A 615 7.06 -12.52 30.04
C CYS A 615 7.37 -11.05 30.30
N PHE A 616 8.65 -10.74 30.52
CA PHE A 616 9.17 -9.40 30.73
C PHE A 616 10.57 -9.29 30.09
N ASP A 617 10.99 -8.07 29.76
CA ASP A 617 12.33 -7.80 29.23
C ASP A 617 13.24 -7.32 30.37
N LEU A 618 14.25 -8.13 30.69
CA LEU A 618 15.30 -7.85 31.67
C LEU A 618 16.51 -7.22 30.95
N PRO A 619 17.12 -6.13 31.45
CA PRO A 619 18.37 -5.62 30.89
C PRO A 619 19.52 -6.63 31.04
N GLU A 620 20.51 -6.57 30.16
CA GLU A 620 21.66 -7.51 30.16
C GLU A 620 22.44 -7.52 31.49
N SER A 621 22.47 -6.40 32.21
CA SER A 621 23.06 -6.30 33.57
C SER A 621 22.39 -7.20 34.61
N GLY A 622 21.12 -7.59 34.40
CA GLY A 622 20.39 -8.52 35.28
C GLY A 622 20.68 -9.99 35.02
N LEU A 623 21.34 -10.35 33.92
CA LEU A 623 21.52 -11.77 33.54
C LEU A 623 22.38 -12.58 34.50
N THR A 624 23.42 -11.98 35.09
CA THR A 624 24.27 -12.66 36.07
C THR A 624 23.45 -13.13 37.28
N LEU A 625 22.58 -12.24 37.78
CA LEU A 625 21.72 -12.48 38.94
C LEU A 625 20.57 -13.44 38.59
N LEU A 626 19.99 -13.31 37.40
CA LEU A 626 19.02 -14.28 36.86
C LEU A 626 19.60 -15.70 36.78
N ASN A 627 20.83 -15.85 36.26
CA ASN A 627 21.47 -17.16 36.15
C ASN A 627 21.76 -17.75 37.54
N GLN A 628 22.22 -16.93 38.51
CA GLN A 628 22.39 -17.34 39.90
C GLN A 628 21.07 -17.83 40.52
N LEU A 629 19.96 -17.12 40.33
CA LEU A 629 18.63 -17.55 40.80
C LEU A 629 18.17 -18.87 40.16
N ILE A 630 18.56 -19.15 38.91
CA ILE A 630 18.26 -20.42 38.22
C ILE A 630 19.14 -21.55 38.76
N GLU A 631 20.43 -21.30 39.00
CA GLU A 631 21.38 -22.29 39.55
C GLU A 631 21.11 -22.62 41.03
N GLU A 632 20.75 -21.62 41.85
CA GLU A 632 20.45 -21.79 43.28
C GLU A 632 19.10 -22.47 43.54
N GLN A 633 18.08 -22.20 42.73
CA GLN A 633 16.72 -22.72 42.96
C GLN A 633 16.38 -23.94 42.09
N GLY A 634 17.13 -24.21 41.01
CA GLY A 634 16.95 -25.39 40.16
C GLY A 634 15.52 -25.55 39.65
N GLU A 635 14.93 -26.74 39.85
CA GLU A 635 13.54 -27.04 39.47
C GLU A 635 12.48 -26.20 40.21
N GLN A 636 12.85 -25.51 41.30
CA GLN A 636 11.96 -24.58 42.01
C GLN A 636 12.06 -23.13 41.50
N CYS A 637 13.01 -22.83 40.61
CA CYS A 637 13.18 -21.49 40.08
C CYS A 637 11.94 -21.03 39.31
N GLN A 638 11.46 -19.83 39.62
CA GLN A 638 10.29 -19.24 38.96
C GLN A 638 10.63 -18.53 37.65
N TYR A 639 11.89 -18.60 37.18
CA TYR A 639 12.38 -17.88 36.00
C TYR A 639 13.00 -18.81 34.96
N SER A 640 12.80 -18.49 33.68
CA SER A 640 13.43 -19.16 32.54
C SER A 640 13.64 -18.22 31.36
N ILE A 641 14.55 -18.54 30.44
CA ILE A 641 14.72 -17.81 29.18
C ILE A 641 14.02 -18.61 28.06
N PRO A 642 12.84 -18.20 27.58
CA PRO A 642 12.10 -18.94 26.57
C PRO A 642 12.77 -18.85 25.19
N LYS A 643 12.93 -19.99 24.49
CA LYS A 643 13.40 -20.02 23.08
C LYS A 643 12.34 -19.61 22.06
N THR A 644 11.07 -19.63 22.45
CA THR A 644 9.94 -19.21 21.62
C THR A 644 8.95 -18.49 22.52
N LEU A 645 8.51 -17.29 22.13
CA LEU A 645 7.59 -16.51 22.94
C LEU A 645 6.26 -17.27 23.15
N PRO A 646 5.81 -17.50 24.40
CA PRO A 646 4.51 -18.11 24.66
C PRO A 646 3.39 -17.17 24.19
N LYS A 647 2.16 -17.69 24.12
CA LYS A 647 1.01 -16.84 23.87
C LYS A 647 0.80 -15.89 25.05
N LEU A 648 0.88 -14.59 24.78
CA LEU A 648 0.65 -13.54 25.76
C LEU A 648 -0.78 -13.01 25.69
N GLN A 649 -1.33 -12.58 26.82
CA GLN A 649 -2.59 -11.85 26.87
C GLN A 649 -2.46 -10.57 26.06
N GLN A 650 -3.37 -10.39 25.11
CA GLN A 650 -3.47 -9.13 24.40
C GLN A 650 -3.94 -8.05 25.40
N PRO A 651 -3.28 -6.88 25.48
CA PRO A 651 -3.74 -5.80 26.34
C PRO A 651 -5.16 -5.42 25.92
N ALA A 652 -6.07 -5.27 26.90
CA ALA A 652 -7.50 -5.10 26.66
C ALA A 652 -7.85 -3.75 26.01
N TYR A 653 -7.60 -3.62 24.70
CA TYR A 653 -8.31 -2.65 23.87
C TYR A 653 -9.81 -2.90 24.02
N ALA A 654 -10.55 -1.85 24.36
CA ALA A 654 -11.95 -1.92 24.75
C ALA A 654 -12.83 -2.41 23.58
N THR A 655 -12.96 -3.73 23.47
CA THR A 655 -13.74 -4.42 22.45
C THR A 655 -15.22 -4.26 22.79
N ARG A 656 -15.78 -3.08 22.51
CA ARG A 656 -17.21 -2.82 22.60
C ARG A 656 -17.94 -3.88 21.76
N PRO A 657 -18.81 -4.73 22.35
CA PRO A 657 -19.52 -5.73 21.59
C PRO A 657 -20.34 -5.04 20.49
N GLN A 658 -20.09 -5.41 19.23
CA GLN A 658 -20.84 -4.89 18.11
C GLN A 658 -22.30 -5.34 18.25
N GLY A 659 -23.24 -4.38 18.24
CA GLY A 659 -24.61 -4.59 18.70
C GLY A 659 -25.32 -5.74 17.98
N GLY A 660 -25.50 -6.85 18.69
CA GLY A 660 -26.26 -8.00 18.20
C GLY A 660 -27.73 -7.62 18.02
N ASN A 661 -28.23 -7.75 16.79
CA ASN A 661 -29.58 -7.38 16.39
C ASN A 661 -30.64 -8.22 17.12
N ARG A 662 -31.24 -7.68 18.20
CA ARG A 662 -32.40 -8.29 18.87
C ARG A 662 -33.70 -7.74 18.28
N GLY A 663 -34.38 -8.58 17.50
CA GLY A 663 -35.74 -8.33 17.03
C GLY A 663 -36.79 -8.39 18.15
N TYR A 664 -38.02 -8.02 17.80
CA TYR A 664 -39.17 -8.04 18.71
C TYR A 664 -39.67 -9.46 19.02
N GLY A 665 -40.22 -9.60 20.23
CA GLY A 665 -40.78 -10.81 20.85
C GLY A 665 -40.59 -10.64 22.37
N GLY A 666 -41.60 -10.54 23.22
CA GLY A 666 -42.79 -11.40 23.28
C GLY A 666 -42.39 -12.69 24.02
N GLY A 667 -42.82 -12.97 25.24
CA GLY A 667 -43.75 -12.29 26.15
C GLY A 667 -44.36 -13.31 27.13
N SER A 668 -44.96 -12.86 28.23
CA SER A 668 -45.55 -13.71 29.31
C SER A 668 -44.55 -14.44 30.24
N GLY A 669 -45.03 -14.80 31.43
CA GLY A 669 -44.31 -15.56 32.49
C GLY A 669 -43.44 -14.71 33.45
N GLY A 670 -43.68 -14.65 34.77
CA GLY A 670 -44.88 -15.04 35.52
C GLY A 670 -44.63 -15.51 36.97
N ARG A 671 -44.91 -14.63 37.96
CA ARG A 671 -45.06 -14.90 39.43
C ARG A 671 -43.78 -15.19 40.23
N GLY A 672 -43.88 -15.04 41.57
CA GLY A 672 -42.78 -15.06 42.56
C GLY A 672 -42.25 -13.65 42.86
N SER A 673 -42.67 -12.88 43.88
CA SER A 673 -43.20 -13.20 45.23
C SER A 673 -42.16 -13.80 46.18
N TRP A 674 -41.87 -13.28 47.39
CA TRP A 674 -42.28 -12.02 48.09
C TRP A 674 -41.20 -11.77 49.19
N GLY A 675 -41.07 -10.56 49.77
CA GLY A 675 -40.02 -10.35 50.80
C GLY A 675 -39.84 -8.95 51.40
N GLY A 676 -40.92 -8.22 51.71
CA GLY A 676 -40.83 -6.86 52.25
C GLY A 676 -40.76 -6.75 53.78
N ARG A 677 -39.86 -5.90 54.29
CA ARG A 677 -39.99 -5.11 55.53
C ARG A 677 -39.46 -3.69 55.25
N GLY A 678 -40.02 -2.60 55.77
CA GLY A 678 -41.22 -2.47 56.61
C GLY A 678 -41.11 -1.28 57.56
N GLY A 679 -41.90 -0.22 57.33
CA GLY A 679 -41.81 1.09 58.02
C GLY A 679 -41.72 2.20 56.95
N ALA A 680 -42.65 3.14 56.77
CA ALA A 680 -43.42 3.97 57.71
C ALA A 680 -42.50 4.90 58.53
N GLY A 681 -42.67 6.23 58.50
CA GLY A 681 -43.59 7.07 57.72
C GLY A 681 -43.50 8.54 58.18
N GLY A 682 -44.30 9.45 57.60
CA GLY A 682 -44.41 10.82 58.12
C GLY A 682 -44.57 11.92 57.05
N ARG A 683 -45.37 12.95 57.38
CA ARG A 683 -45.56 14.17 56.57
C ARG A 683 -44.71 15.30 57.15
N GLY A 684 -44.32 16.28 56.33
CA GLY A 684 -43.86 17.58 56.82
C GLY A 684 -43.05 18.35 55.78
N GLY A 685 -43.43 19.59 55.48
CA GLY A 685 -42.63 20.51 54.66
C GLY A 685 -42.21 21.73 55.49
N GLY A 686 -41.08 22.35 55.15
CA GLY A 686 -40.60 23.56 55.82
C GLY A 686 -39.17 23.93 55.44
N ARG A 687 -38.98 25.07 54.77
CA ARG A 687 -37.67 25.60 54.33
C ARG A 687 -36.82 26.04 55.54
N GLY A 688 -35.50 25.81 55.54
CA GLY A 688 -34.61 26.52 56.48
C GLY A 688 -33.13 26.10 56.52
N ARG A 689 -32.27 26.86 55.83
CA ARG A 689 -30.80 26.98 55.93
C ARG A 689 -30.01 26.11 56.95
N GLY A 690 -28.92 25.51 56.45
CA GLY A 690 -27.63 25.41 57.15
C GLY A 690 -27.19 24.00 57.55
N GLY A 691 -25.96 23.61 57.21
CA GLY A 691 -25.39 22.31 57.62
C GLY A 691 -24.31 21.78 56.68
N SER A 692 -23.10 21.66 57.20
CA SER A 692 -21.89 21.11 56.57
C SER A 692 -22.05 19.74 55.88
N SER A 693 -21.36 19.54 54.75
CA SER A 693 -21.02 18.20 54.24
C SER A 693 -19.60 18.17 53.65
N GLY A 694 -18.60 17.92 54.48
CA GLY A 694 -17.24 17.61 54.04
C GLY A 694 -17.00 16.09 53.87
N GLY A 695 -15.81 15.72 53.37
CA GLY A 695 -15.27 14.38 53.61
C GLY A 695 -15.47 13.29 52.55
N ARG A 696 -15.14 13.57 51.26
CA ARG A 696 -14.73 12.54 50.28
C ARG A 696 -14.00 13.15 49.06
N GLY A 697 -12.82 13.73 49.31
CA GLY A 697 -12.00 14.37 48.27
C GLY A 697 -10.49 14.40 48.54
N ALA A 698 -10.00 13.55 49.46
CA ALA A 698 -8.64 13.64 50.02
C ALA A 698 -7.74 12.42 49.73
N VAL A 699 -8.05 11.65 48.66
CA VAL A 699 -7.21 10.51 48.20
C VAL A 699 -6.77 10.71 46.75
N VAL A 700 -7.68 11.16 45.87
CA VAL A 700 -7.38 11.46 44.45
C VAL A 700 -6.37 12.60 44.27
N ALA A 701 -6.28 13.52 45.24
CA ALA A 701 -5.38 14.67 45.18
C ALA A 701 -3.89 14.31 45.36
N ALA A 702 -3.57 13.17 45.98
CA ALA A 702 -2.19 12.78 46.25
C ALA A 702 -1.49 12.17 45.02
N GLU A 703 -2.15 11.23 44.34
CA GLU A 703 -1.60 10.58 43.12
C GLU A 703 -1.42 11.61 41.98
N GLN A 704 -2.38 12.52 41.82
CA GLN A 704 -2.30 13.60 40.82
C GLN A 704 -1.12 14.56 41.03
N GLN A 705 -0.56 14.64 42.23
CA GLN A 705 0.52 15.59 42.54
C GLN A 705 1.91 15.01 42.21
N GLN A 706 2.11 13.69 42.30
CA GLN A 706 3.34 13.05 41.82
C GLN A 706 3.41 12.94 40.29
N GLU A 707 2.27 12.67 39.62
CA GLU A 707 2.24 12.73 38.13
C GLU A 707 2.49 14.15 37.60
N ALA A 708 2.04 15.18 38.32
CA ALA A 708 2.29 16.58 37.97
C ALA A 708 3.80 16.92 38.00
N GLU A 709 4.53 16.51 39.03
CA GLU A 709 5.97 16.80 39.16
C GLU A 709 6.80 16.15 38.05
N HIS A 710 6.46 14.93 37.61
CA HIS A 710 7.14 14.28 36.48
C HIS A 710 6.78 14.92 35.12
N SER A 711 5.60 15.55 34.99
CA SER A 711 5.19 16.27 33.76
C SER A 711 5.94 17.60 33.54
N LEU A 712 6.43 18.23 34.62
CA LEU A 712 7.11 19.52 34.58
C LEU A 712 8.51 19.48 33.91
N GLN A 713 9.07 18.29 33.68
CA GLN A 713 10.36 18.14 32.98
C GLN A 713 10.24 18.01 31.45
N THR A 714 9.05 17.75 30.89
CA THR A 714 8.89 17.45 29.44
C THR A 714 8.07 18.46 28.64
N GLY A 715 7.52 19.50 29.26
CA GLY A 715 7.04 20.71 28.56
C GLY A 715 5.86 20.56 27.59
N TRP A 716 5.07 19.49 27.71
CA TRP A 716 3.89 19.24 26.86
C TRP A 716 2.70 18.70 27.67
N SER A 717 1.64 19.48 27.82
CA SER A 717 0.37 19.02 28.40
C SER A 717 -0.48 18.26 27.36
N ILE A 718 -0.44 16.92 27.39
CA ILE A 718 -1.16 16.07 26.41
C ILE A 718 -2.67 16.06 26.66
N CYS A 719 -3.34 17.09 26.12
CA CYS A 719 -4.80 17.16 26.06
C CYS A 719 -5.35 16.11 25.08
N HIS A 720 -6.27 15.26 25.57
CA HIS A 720 -6.83 14.16 24.78
C HIS A 720 -7.83 14.66 23.71
N TYR A 721 -7.37 14.77 22.45
CA TYR A 721 -8.20 15.20 21.31
C TYR A 721 -9.13 14.08 20.79
N ILE A 722 -10.26 13.87 21.46
CA ILE A 722 -11.19 12.77 21.13
C ILE A 722 -11.89 12.97 19.76
N HIS A 723 -12.25 14.20 19.37
CA HIS A 723 -12.95 14.47 18.09
C HIS A 723 -12.51 15.79 17.42
N ILE A 724 -11.61 15.71 16.43
CA ILE A 724 -11.31 16.82 15.51
C ILE A 724 -12.26 16.75 14.30
N LYS A 725 -13.10 17.79 14.11
CA LYS A 725 -13.92 17.95 12.88
C LYS A 725 -13.01 18.24 11.69
N ARG A 726 -13.28 17.63 10.53
CA ARG A 726 -12.56 17.94 9.28
C ARG A 726 -12.72 19.43 8.94
N PRO A 727 -11.74 20.11 8.33
CA PRO A 727 -11.89 21.52 7.95
C PRO A 727 -13.13 21.81 7.07
N SER A 728 -13.57 20.85 6.27
CA SER A 728 -14.81 20.91 5.47
C SER A 728 -16.12 20.83 6.28
N GLN A 729 -16.04 20.57 7.59
CA GLN A 729 -17.15 20.46 8.54
C GLN A 729 -17.18 21.62 9.55
N LEU A 730 -16.23 22.55 9.47
CA LEU A 730 -16.20 23.77 10.27
C LEU A 730 -17.10 24.85 9.62
N SER A 731 -17.65 25.74 10.43
CA SER A 731 -18.33 26.93 9.94
C SER A 731 -17.35 27.86 9.22
N ARG A 732 -17.88 28.73 8.35
CA ARG A 732 -17.07 29.76 7.68
C ARG A 732 -16.58 30.78 8.72
N ASP A 733 -15.45 31.40 8.39
CA ASP A 733 -14.83 32.49 9.17
C ASP A 733 -14.30 32.06 10.56
N VAL A 734 -14.25 30.74 10.81
CA VAL A 734 -13.54 30.06 11.91
C VAL A 734 -12.03 30.13 11.71
N ASN A 735 -11.31 30.23 12.83
CA ASN A 735 -9.88 29.96 12.92
C ASN A 735 -9.66 28.72 13.80
N LEU A 736 -8.64 27.92 13.47
CA LEU A 736 -8.03 26.96 14.39
C LEU A 736 -6.58 27.37 14.67
N TYR A 737 -6.12 27.09 15.88
CA TYR A 737 -4.81 27.43 16.39
C TYR A 737 -4.23 26.24 17.15
N LEU A 738 -2.92 26.02 17.03
CA LEU A 738 -2.15 25.06 17.83
C LEU A 738 -0.80 25.69 18.13
N PHE A 739 -0.46 25.86 19.41
CA PHE A 739 0.78 26.50 19.87
C PHE A 739 1.47 25.61 20.92
N ARG A 740 2.79 25.77 21.07
CA ARG A 740 3.60 25.06 22.07
C ARG A 740 3.36 25.59 23.47
N ASP A 741 3.27 24.69 24.44
CA ASP A 741 3.03 24.99 25.86
C ASP A 741 4.33 25.41 26.58
N ARG A 742 4.91 26.54 26.14
CA ARG A 742 6.16 27.10 26.69
C ARG A 742 5.90 28.44 27.39
N PRO A 743 6.68 28.80 28.43
CA PRO A 743 6.69 30.14 28.98
C PRO A 743 6.83 31.21 27.88
N ASN A 744 6.07 32.31 28.02
CA ASN A 744 5.93 33.39 27.03
C ASN A 744 5.33 33.01 25.66
N CYS A 745 4.99 31.74 25.37
CA CYS A 745 4.31 31.36 24.12
C CYS A 745 2.79 31.60 24.18
N ALA A 746 2.38 32.80 24.61
CA ALA A 746 0.98 33.20 24.69
C ALA A 746 0.38 33.38 23.27
N PRO A 747 -0.85 32.89 23.01
CA PRO A 747 -1.45 32.93 21.68
C PRO A 747 -2.10 34.30 21.35
N MET A 748 -1.34 35.39 21.53
CA MET A 748 -1.66 36.73 21.01
C MET A 748 -0.40 37.40 20.42
N TRP A 749 -0.64 38.30 19.47
CA TRP A 749 0.31 39.11 18.69
C TRP A 749 1.19 40.07 19.52
N GLU A 750 1.03 40.08 20.85
CA GLU A 750 1.77 40.93 21.79
C GLU A 750 3.03 40.26 22.36
N ALA A 751 3.19 38.94 22.21
CA ALA A 751 4.32 38.19 22.75
C ALA A 751 5.57 38.07 21.83
N PHE A 752 5.43 38.34 20.53
CA PHE A 752 6.46 38.03 19.52
C PHE A 752 6.89 39.25 18.66
N PRO A 753 7.37 40.36 19.24
CA PRO A 753 7.73 41.57 18.48
C PRO A 753 8.80 41.34 17.41
N ASN A 754 9.75 40.43 17.67
CA ASN A 754 10.83 40.07 16.75
C ASN A 754 10.49 38.92 15.80
N GLY A 755 9.35 38.24 16.00
CA GLY A 755 8.98 37.04 15.26
C GLY A 755 8.43 37.31 13.85
N GLY A 756 7.78 36.29 13.31
CA GLY A 756 7.08 36.39 12.03
C GLY A 756 6.21 35.17 11.75
N CYS A 757 5.77 35.07 10.49
CA CYS A 757 5.09 33.87 10.02
C CYS A 757 5.26 33.64 8.51
N TRP A 758 5.17 32.37 8.13
CA TRP A 758 4.91 31.95 6.75
C TRP A 758 3.41 31.96 6.49
N ILE A 759 2.98 32.45 5.33
CA ILE A 759 1.56 32.53 4.94
C ILE A 759 1.34 31.78 3.62
N LEU A 760 0.38 30.85 3.62
CA LEU A 760 -0.04 30.13 2.41
C LEU A 760 -1.51 30.43 2.11
N LYS A 761 -1.76 31.09 0.97
CA LYS A 761 -3.10 31.44 0.47
C LYS A 761 -3.59 30.35 -0.47
N ILE A 762 -4.57 29.56 -0.02
CA ILE A 762 -5.06 28.38 -0.73
C ILE A 762 -6.31 28.74 -1.53
N LYS A 763 -6.16 28.74 -2.87
CA LYS A 763 -7.29 28.86 -3.80
C LYS A 763 -8.13 27.58 -3.73
N LYS A 764 -9.45 27.75 -3.54
CA LYS A 764 -10.41 26.68 -3.26
C LYS A 764 -10.53 25.64 -4.39
N LYS A 765 -9.69 24.60 -4.31
CA LYS A 765 -9.91 23.27 -4.91
C LYS A 765 -10.42 22.34 -3.81
N ALA A 766 -11.31 21.41 -4.17
CA ALA A 766 -11.90 20.49 -3.19
C ALA A 766 -10.83 19.64 -2.48
N ASN A 767 -11.02 19.40 -1.18
CA ASN A 767 -10.26 18.51 -0.30
C ASN A 767 -8.77 18.85 -0.01
N VAL A 768 -8.13 19.78 -0.71
CA VAL A 768 -6.69 20.09 -0.51
C VAL A 768 -6.37 20.61 0.90
N LEU A 769 -7.09 21.64 1.36
CA LEU A 769 -6.90 22.27 2.69
C LEU A 769 -6.98 21.25 3.85
N GLY A 770 -7.87 20.25 3.72
CA GLY A 770 -8.09 19.23 4.75
C GLY A 770 -6.84 18.40 5.03
N LYS A 771 -6.11 18.01 3.98
CA LYS A 771 -4.85 17.28 4.10
C LYS A 771 -3.74 18.18 4.64
N MET A 772 -3.55 19.38 4.04
CA MET A 772 -2.49 20.32 4.44
C MET A 772 -2.56 20.73 5.93
N TRP A 773 -3.77 20.91 6.48
CA TRP A 773 -3.93 21.16 7.92
C TRP A 773 -3.58 19.94 8.77
N GLN A 774 -3.98 18.73 8.35
CA GLN A 774 -3.65 17.49 9.06
C GLN A 774 -2.15 17.20 9.05
N ASP A 775 -1.48 17.38 7.91
CA ASP A 775 -0.03 17.21 7.76
C ASP A 775 0.73 18.19 8.67
N LEU A 776 0.31 19.46 8.75
CA LEU A 776 0.90 20.45 9.68
C LEU A 776 0.65 20.10 11.16
N VAL A 777 -0.56 19.68 11.53
CA VAL A 777 -0.89 19.31 12.91
C VAL A 777 -0.05 18.10 13.35
N PHE A 778 0.12 17.09 12.50
CA PHE A 778 1.01 15.97 12.80
C PHE A 778 2.48 16.37 12.85
N ALA A 779 2.95 17.30 12.01
CA ALA A 779 4.33 17.80 12.10
C ALA A 779 4.59 18.67 13.35
N ALA A 780 3.58 19.39 13.84
CA ALA A 780 3.68 20.22 15.05
C ALA A 780 3.59 19.38 16.34
N ILE A 781 2.82 18.29 16.34
CA ILE A 781 2.70 17.35 17.48
C ILE A 781 3.86 16.34 17.48
N GLY A 782 4.22 15.79 16.32
CA GLY A 782 5.32 14.83 16.15
C GLY A 782 6.68 15.48 15.93
N GLU A 783 6.92 16.62 16.58
CA GLU A 783 8.23 17.27 16.77
C GLU A 783 9.11 17.53 15.52
N ALA A 784 8.53 17.48 14.31
CA ALA A 784 9.22 17.75 13.04
C ALA A 784 9.67 19.22 12.87
N PHE A 785 9.37 20.08 13.84
CA PHE A 785 9.89 21.44 14.00
C PHE A 785 10.53 21.66 15.40
N GLU A 786 11.03 20.64 16.11
CA GLU A 786 11.59 20.81 17.47
C GLU A 786 12.91 21.61 17.47
N GLU A 787 13.84 21.26 16.59
CA GLU A 787 15.11 21.98 16.35
C GLU A 787 14.93 23.38 15.74
N LEU A 788 13.69 23.87 15.61
CA LEU A 788 13.32 25.10 14.93
C LEU A 788 12.39 25.93 15.81
N ASP A 789 12.55 27.26 15.77
CA ASP A 789 11.83 28.23 16.62
C ASP A 789 10.32 28.38 16.30
N VAL A 790 9.68 27.38 15.71
CA VAL A 790 8.25 27.36 15.45
C VAL A 790 7.48 27.29 16.77
N VAL A 791 6.67 28.31 17.05
CA VAL A 791 5.84 28.40 18.27
C VAL A 791 4.42 27.92 18.05
N GLY A 792 3.94 27.90 16.80
CA GLY A 792 2.60 27.40 16.50
C GLY A 792 2.20 27.48 15.04
N ILE A 793 1.03 26.91 14.75
CA ILE A 793 0.38 26.87 13.44
C ILE A 793 -1.07 27.36 13.55
N ALA A 794 -1.59 27.90 12.46
CA ALA A 794 -2.97 28.37 12.37
C ALA A 794 -3.60 28.05 11.01
N MET A 795 -4.92 27.83 11.02
CA MET A 795 -5.75 27.75 9.82
C MET A 795 -6.91 28.74 9.93
N ALA A 796 -7.14 29.51 8.88
CA ALA A 796 -8.25 30.45 8.76
C ALA A 796 -9.11 30.10 7.53
N ILE A 797 -10.33 29.65 7.76
CA ILE A 797 -11.32 29.39 6.70
C ILE A 797 -12.09 30.68 6.47
N ARG A 798 -12.27 31.12 5.21
CA ARG A 798 -12.98 32.39 4.91
C ARG A 798 -13.96 32.23 3.77
N SER A 799 -14.65 33.30 3.40
CA SER A 799 -15.47 33.36 2.18
C SER A 799 -14.63 33.21 0.88
N LYS A 800 -13.60 34.04 0.70
CA LYS A 800 -12.82 34.16 -0.56
C LYS A 800 -11.71 33.11 -0.72
N GLU A 801 -10.69 33.15 0.14
CA GLU A 801 -9.51 32.28 0.11
C GLU A 801 -9.29 31.71 1.50
N ASP A 802 -8.87 30.45 1.60
CA ASP A 802 -8.54 29.84 2.90
C ASP A 802 -7.04 29.94 3.14
N MET A 803 -6.60 30.10 4.38
CA MET A 803 -5.20 30.38 4.70
C MET A 803 -4.64 29.44 5.75
N LEU A 804 -3.37 29.07 5.59
CA LEU A 804 -2.54 28.44 6.62
C LEU A 804 -1.40 29.39 6.98
N SER A 805 -1.00 29.42 8.25
CA SER A 805 0.25 30.06 8.67
C SER A 805 1.01 29.30 9.73
N VAL A 806 2.33 29.47 9.73
CA VAL A 806 3.29 28.87 10.67
C VAL A 806 4.11 30.00 11.27
N TRP A 807 4.19 30.05 12.61
CA TRP A 807 4.71 31.18 13.38
C TRP A 807 6.02 30.81 14.07
N ASN A 808 6.98 31.73 14.08
CA ASN A 808 8.29 31.56 14.71
C ASN A 808 8.55 32.62 15.80
N ALA A 809 9.19 32.20 16.90
CA ALA A 809 9.48 33.04 18.07
C ALA A 809 10.37 34.24 17.73
N ASP A 810 11.47 33.96 17.03
CA ASP A 810 12.46 34.93 16.60
C ASP A 810 12.81 34.74 15.12
N ASN A 811 13.38 35.79 14.53
CA ASN A 811 13.68 35.98 13.12
C ASN A 811 15.06 36.66 12.93
N SER A 812 15.86 36.76 14.00
CA SER A 812 17.26 37.22 13.95
C SER A 812 18.13 36.37 13.02
N ASN A 813 17.86 35.06 12.94
CA ASN A 813 18.61 34.11 12.12
C ASN A 813 17.89 33.78 10.79
N GLU A 814 18.48 34.23 9.68
CA GLU A 814 17.97 33.97 8.33
C GLU A 814 18.08 32.49 7.92
N GLU A 815 19.04 31.75 8.48
CA GLU A 815 19.23 30.32 8.22
C GLU A 815 18.13 29.50 8.89
N THR A 816 17.78 29.80 10.15
CA THR A 816 16.63 29.20 10.84
C THR A 816 15.34 29.47 10.07
N ARG A 817 15.15 30.72 9.60
CA ARG A 817 14.01 31.08 8.74
C ARG A 817 13.97 30.24 7.47
N PHE A 818 15.10 30.10 6.76
CA PHE A 818 15.19 29.28 5.55
C PHE A 818 14.89 27.80 5.83
N LYS A 819 15.46 27.22 6.89
CA LYS A 819 15.20 25.85 7.35
C LYS A 819 13.71 25.61 7.65
N ILE A 820 13.04 26.54 8.34
CA ILE A 820 11.58 26.47 8.56
C ILE A 820 10.83 26.50 7.22
N GLY A 821 11.26 27.32 6.26
CA GLY A 821 10.69 27.39 4.92
C GLY A 821 10.79 26.08 4.15
N GLU A 822 11.98 25.46 4.08
CA GLU A 822 12.18 24.17 3.41
C GLU A 822 11.43 23.04 4.13
N LYS A 823 11.47 22.99 5.47
CA LYS A 823 10.70 22.01 6.26
C LYS A 823 9.19 22.15 6.02
N LEU A 824 8.70 23.39 5.86
CA LEU A 824 7.31 23.68 5.53
C LEU A 824 6.92 23.21 4.12
N LYS A 825 7.82 23.30 3.13
CA LYS A 825 7.61 22.69 1.80
C LYS A 825 7.56 21.16 1.86
N GLU A 826 8.49 20.55 2.62
CA GLU A 826 8.57 19.10 2.83
C GLU A 826 7.25 18.55 3.42
N ILE A 827 6.81 19.12 4.56
CA ILE A 827 5.60 18.72 5.27
C ILE A 827 4.35 18.88 4.40
N LEU A 828 4.24 19.99 3.67
CA LEU A 828 3.08 20.29 2.83
C LEU A 828 3.15 19.68 1.41
N MET A 829 4.21 18.93 1.10
CA MET A 829 4.45 18.30 -0.21
C MET A 829 4.38 19.31 -1.37
N LEU A 830 4.96 20.50 -1.17
CA LEU A 830 5.05 21.54 -2.20
C LEU A 830 6.22 21.26 -3.15
N ASP A 831 6.12 21.77 -4.39
CA ASP A 831 7.26 21.77 -5.32
C ASP A 831 8.43 22.56 -4.67
N PRO A 832 9.69 22.09 -4.72
CA PRO A 832 10.83 22.81 -4.13
C PRO A 832 10.97 24.26 -4.61
N ASN A 833 10.53 24.56 -5.84
CA ASN A 833 10.54 25.89 -6.44
C ASN A 833 9.34 26.77 -6.01
N THR A 834 8.45 26.25 -5.16
CA THR A 834 7.28 27.01 -4.65
C THR A 834 7.75 28.16 -3.77
N LEU A 835 7.57 29.39 -4.24
CA LEU A 835 7.75 30.59 -3.44
C LEU A 835 6.60 30.69 -2.42
N ILE A 836 6.90 30.32 -1.17
CA ILE A 836 6.07 30.59 0.00
C ILE A 836 6.36 32.01 0.53
N GLU A 837 5.33 32.71 1.02
CA GLU A 837 5.41 34.11 1.45
C GLU A 837 5.74 34.19 2.94
N TYR A 838 6.97 34.60 3.30
CA TYR A 838 7.33 34.92 4.69
C TYR A 838 7.05 36.39 5.00
N LYS A 839 6.56 36.68 6.21
CA LYS A 839 6.40 38.05 6.71
C LYS A 839 6.94 38.24 8.12
N PHE A 840 7.73 39.30 8.26
CA PHE A 840 8.05 39.95 9.52
C PHE A 840 6.76 40.45 10.19
N HIS A 841 6.59 40.18 11.49
CA HIS A 841 5.41 40.55 12.28
C HIS A 841 5.04 42.05 12.14
N ALA A 842 6.03 42.94 12.27
CA ALA A 842 5.84 44.38 12.15
C ALA A 842 5.39 44.87 10.75
N ASN A 843 5.53 44.05 9.70
CA ASN A 843 5.05 44.35 8.35
C ASN A 843 3.70 43.68 8.05
N SER A 844 3.45 42.48 8.58
CA SER A 844 2.13 41.85 8.48
C SER A 844 1.06 42.54 9.35
N ILE A 845 1.49 43.35 10.32
CA ILE A 845 0.69 44.35 11.07
C ILE A 845 0.44 45.66 10.28
N LYS A 846 1.08 45.89 9.12
CA LYS A 846 0.84 47.11 8.30
C LYS A 846 -0.06 46.89 7.10
N ASP A 847 -0.01 45.70 6.49
CA ASP A 847 -0.63 45.41 5.18
C ASP A 847 -1.99 44.68 5.25
N MET A 848 -2.59 44.62 6.44
CA MET A 848 -3.83 43.87 6.72
C MET A 848 -3.73 42.34 6.49
N SER A 849 -2.52 41.72 6.43
CA SER A 849 -2.39 40.29 6.10
C SER A 849 -2.39 39.30 7.27
N THR A 850 -1.89 39.63 8.47
CA THR A 850 -2.05 38.80 9.69
C THR A 850 -3.08 39.40 10.65
N PHE A 851 -4.36 39.41 10.27
CA PHE A 851 -5.29 40.40 10.83
C PHE A 851 -6.70 39.93 11.25
N ARG A 852 -7.20 40.68 12.25
CA ARG A 852 -8.61 41.05 12.54
C ARG A 852 -9.67 40.01 12.92
N ASN A 853 -9.39 38.71 13.00
CA ASN A 853 -10.33 37.74 13.59
C ASN A 853 -9.98 37.33 15.03
N ALA A 854 -9.03 37.99 15.69
CA ALA A 854 -8.65 37.68 17.08
C ALA A 854 -9.53 38.41 18.11
N LYS A 855 -10.85 38.15 18.04
CA LYS A 855 -11.89 38.38 19.06
C LYS A 855 -13.25 37.97 18.44
N PRO A 856 -14.06 37.08 19.04
CA PRO A 856 -13.81 36.22 20.20
C PRO A 856 -13.25 34.82 19.82
N TYR A 857 -12.97 34.00 20.83
CA TYR A 857 -12.26 32.72 20.74
C TYR A 857 -13.06 31.55 20.15
N VAL A 858 -12.33 30.53 19.68
CA VAL A 858 -12.48 29.16 20.20
C VAL A 858 -11.10 28.60 20.55
N PHE A 859 -10.76 28.55 21.83
CA PHE A 859 -9.83 27.54 22.33
C PHE A 859 -10.63 26.29 22.65
N ALA A 860 -10.37 25.20 21.92
CA ALA A 860 -10.95 23.90 22.22
C ALA A 860 -10.11 23.20 23.29
N ALA A 861 -10.05 23.80 24.49
CA ALA A 861 -9.70 23.04 25.69
C ALA A 861 -10.77 21.94 25.86
N ALA A 862 -10.34 20.69 26.05
CA ALA A 862 -11.27 19.59 26.26
C ALA A 862 -11.93 19.76 27.64
N THR A 863 -13.20 20.15 27.66
CA THR A 863 -13.98 20.16 28.90
C THR A 863 -14.08 18.73 29.43
N PRO A 864 -13.80 18.47 30.72
CA PRO A 864 -14.11 17.18 31.32
C PRO A 864 -15.58 16.83 31.11
N ALA A 865 -15.87 15.55 30.84
CA ALA A 865 -17.20 15.12 30.44
C ALA A 865 -18.22 15.11 31.59
N ASN A 866 -19.50 15.19 31.20
CA ASN A 866 -20.60 14.46 31.83
C ASN A 866 -21.01 13.33 30.86
#